data_AF-A0AAP8GC95-F1
#
_entry.id   AF-A0AAP8GC95-F1
#
_cell.length_a   1.000
_cell.length_b   1.000
_cell.length_c   1.000
_cell.angle_alpha   90.00
_cell.angle_beta   90.00
_cell.angle_gamma   90.00
#
_symmetry.space_group_name_H-M   'P 1'
#
loop_
_entity.id
_entity.type
_entity.pdbx_description
1 polymer ?
#
loop_
_entity_poly.entity_id
_entity_poly.type
_entity_poly.pdbx_seq_one_letter_code
_entity_poly.pdbx_strand_id
1 'polypeptide(L)'
;MRNKPLPPYLPLANAAKEKQAMKRTLPAPRRMAAALALLALPAASLAQLPLPDRAASSTVAAPSFLAGKVGATDYAINRGVARIAVETDVNGVPADGQSPVKVTVSLFDEQGQPLAGKALLTIEASGGRILLPGARTDELGPERRDADKVTPGTQLAVENGVATFSLLAPATPQDVLLRVSAGAVAAQGTISFLPELRDMLAVGLIDGIISKRSLSSSDISPSRFNDGFERDIQRWSRAFNNGKANVAGRAAMFLKGTIRGDALLTAAYDSDKDTRARLLRDVNPEEFYPVYGDSSVRNFDARSSDRLYVRIDRQKSYVLYGDFATGDGFSQMTGGGAVANLQQRKLGQYNRTATGGRGHYEQDGIVANAFAINDSLKQVVEEYRANGTSGPFAVRNNNAIENSEKIEIVVRDKNQNGNIVQATQLRRFEDYSFEPFSGRILFKQAIPALTPNGDPQSIRISYEVDQGGEKFWTVGVDGQVQLGKMVSLGGSAVEDRNPLSPYKLHSVNAGVRLGEHSLLVVEVARTTSTSYSAGGSIYTTPSGQAGELRDEVSGNAARVELQHKDEKLEAKAFWSRSDQDFNNTAAGITGGRGEAGLKAGYKLSPSVTVYGEAIRSDERSTDARRDAQRLGVAWNASERWLLDVSVQHMKESGGMPSTAGIAPNTSPLGTGLNPTGGFFGNGTANTAIDPVTGGSITTFAPINPGVGAGATVPLDATTVRLGAQYKATDRWTLNGDVEKSIADADQHRYGLGAQYQLAERSRLYARYENQTGLASAYSLNPADRSTSFVAGADTGYMPGGTVFGEYRMRDAMDYSLSNQRDLQLASGLRNTWNLGEGLAANTNVEYLKVMNGQQQQSVAVAAGFDYAVNPLWRGSVKLEYRRLFDSDIAPGNQRQDQWLNTIAWARKLSRDWTLLARNYLLYTRNNDDASGAPVGNVLQDRAQLGFAWRPVDDNRFNGLARYEYKTVRDQSQIDGDNYRAHIVSTHLDYHPSRPWWFTGRVAAKHNNDRNLPAGQEKYTAWLFSGRTVYDISKHWDIGVLAAVMGSPQGGSRQWANGVEVGYLLAQNLWLSAGHNWSGFSDRDLTGADYTARGPYLRLRFKFDENLFKGKDATINRTLARP
;
A
#
# COMPACT_ATOMS: atom_id res chain seq x y z
N MET A 1 -58.01 -32.03 -5.58
CA MET A 1 -59.32 -32.74 -5.41
C MET A 1 -59.07 -34.25 -5.53
N ARG A 2 -60.12 -35.08 -5.41
CA ARG A 2 -60.25 -36.53 -5.73
C ARG A 2 -59.18 -37.11 -6.70
N ASN A 3 -58.64 -38.34 -6.56
CA ASN A 3 -59.11 -39.55 -5.84
C ASN A 3 -57.96 -40.46 -5.31
N LYS A 4 -58.32 -41.49 -4.53
CA LYS A 4 -57.50 -42.63 -4.02
C LYS A 4 -57.88 -43.94 -4.80
N PRO A 5 -57.13 -45.07 -4.77
CA PRO A 5 -56.82 -45.85 -3.55
C PRO A 5 -55.46 -46.62 -3.49
N LEU A 6 -55.32 -47.43 -2.44
CA LEU A 6 -54.28 -48.42 -2.05
C LEU A 6 -54.96 -49.82 -1.92
N PRO A 7 -54.34 -50.95 -1.44
CA PRO A 7 -52.96 -51.25 -1.01
C PRO A 7 -52.35 -52.36 -1.95
N PRO A 8 -52.02 -53.67 -1.65
CA PRO A 8 -51.73 -54.41 -0.40
C PRO A 8 -50.60 -55.50 -0.37
N TYR A 9 -50.18 -55.81 0.87
CA TYR A 9 -49.63 -57.07 1.45
C TYR A 9 -48.27 -57.73 1.08
N LEU A 10 -47.59 -58.12 2.17
CA LEU A 10 -46.36 -58.94 2.32
C LEU A 10 -46.67 -60.46 2.32
N PRO A 11 -45.67 -61.36 2.20
CA PRO A 11 -45.17 -62.05 3.41
C PRO A 11 -43.69 -62.57 3.42
N LEU A 12 -43.10 -62.67 4.64
CA LEU A 12 -42.26 -63.77 5.23
C LEU A 12 -41.07 -64.44 4.45
N ALA A 13 -40.02 -65.05 5.07
CA ALA A 13 -39.40 -64.96 6.41
C ALA A 13 -38.09 -65.83 6.49
N ASN A 14 -37.37 -65.72 7.62
CA ASN A 14 -36.26 -66.57 8.14
C ASN A 14 -34.85 -66.38 7.53
N ALA A 15 -33.69 -66.57 8.21
CA ALA A 15 -33.20 -66.70 9.61
C ALA A 15 -31.85 -67.48 9.52
N ALA A 16 -30.86 -67.43 10.42
CA ALA A 16 -30.46 -66.46 11.45
C ALA A 16 -29.05 -66.82 12.02
N LYS A 17 -28.29 -65.82 12.48
CA LYS A 17 -27.30 -65.78 13.61
C LYS A 17 -26.55 -64.44 13.53
N GLU A 18 -26.67 -63.54 14.52
CA GLU A 18 -25.90 -63.49 15.78
C GLU A 18 -24.39 -63.25 15.58
N LYS A 19 -23.71 -62.35 16.33
CA LYS A 19 -24.10 -61.74 17.62
C LYS A 19 -23.41 -60.38 17.91
N GLN A 20 -23.93 -59.73 18.96
CA GLN A 20 -23.36 -58.64 19.77
C GLN A 20 -23.29 -57.22 19.16
N ALA A 21 -23.63 -56.26 20.03
CA ALA A 21 -23.48 -54.82 19.85
C ALA A 21 -22.98 -54.24 21.19
N MET A 22 -22.28 -53.10 21.17
CA MET A 22 -21.97 -52.37 22.40
C MET A 22 -21.91 -50.86 22.19
N LYS A 23 -22.63 -50.12 23.04
CA LYS A 23 -22.33 -48.71 23.34
C LYS A 23 -21.22 -48.68 24.39
N ARG A 24 -20.30 -47.70 24.34
CA ARG A 24 -20.00 -46.86 25.52
C ARG A 24 -19.10 -45.65 25.26
N THR A 25 -19.05 -44.81 26.29
CA THR A 25 -18.39 -43.51 26.44
C THR A 25 -16.90 -43.60 26.77
N LEU A 26 -16.22 -42.45 26.61
CA LEU A 26 -15.04 -41.94 27.34
C LEU A 26 -14.83 -42.51 28.78
N PRO A 27 -13.59 -42.59 29.32
CA PRO A 27 -12.65 -41.45 29.43
C PRO A 27 -11.13 -41.73 29.24
N ALA A 28 -10.28 -40.74 29.57
CA ALA A 28 -8.82 -40.68 29.32
C ALA A 28 -7.94 -41.39 30.40
N PRO A 29 -6.61 -41.50 30.16
CA PRO A 29 -5.67 -40.76 31.03
C PRO A 29 -4.43 -40.17 30.29
N ARG A 30 -3.26 -40.06 30.95
CA ARG A 30 -2.16 -39.12 30.63
C ARG A 30 -0.78 -39.73 30.94
N ARG A 31 0.27 -39.27 30.21
CA ARG A 31 1.73 -39.38 30.48
C ARG A 31 2.41 -40.77 30.48
N MET A 32 3.48 -40.87 29.69
CA MET A 32 4.80 -41.24 30.23
C MET A 32 5.85 -40.29 29.62
N ALA A 33 7.12 -40.32 30.06
CA ALA A 33 8.15 -39.39 29.58
C ALA A 33 9.59 -39.90 29.78
N ALA A 34 10.33 -40.08 28.68
CA ALA A 34 11.80 -40.18 28.64
C ALA A 34 12.31 -39.97 27.19
N ALA A 35 13.55 -39.57 26.87
CA ALA A 35 14.53 -38.62 27.43
C ALA A 35 15.95 -39.05 27.01
N LEU A 36 16.78 -38.08 26.58
CA LEU A 36 18.25 -38.13 26.42
C LEU A 36 18.89 -39.33 25.67
N ALA A 37 19.35 -39.07 24.44
CA ALA A 37 20.70 -39.47 23.99
C ALA A 37 21.08 -38.83 22.63
N LEU A 38 21.75 -37.66 22.65
CA LEU A 38 22.81 -37.22 21.72
C LEU A 38 23.17 -35.75 21.96
N LEU A 39 24.38 -35.52 22.45
CA LEU A 39 24.99 -34.20 22.69
C LEU A 39 26.49 -34.29 22.37
N ALA A 40 26.95 -33.68 21.27
CA ALA A 40 28.37 -33.40 21.03
C ALA A 40 28.62 -32.45 19.83
N LEU A 41 29.06 -31.21 20.12
CA LEU A 41 30.00 -30.39 19.30
C LEU A 41 29.54 -29.91 17.88
N PRO A 42 30.20 -28.90 17.27
CA PRO A 42 30.76 -27.64 17.81
C PRO A 42 30.25 -26.38 17.03
N ALA A 43 31.04 -25.28 16.98
CA ALA A 43 30.76 -24.00 16.30
C ALA A 43 30.94 -24.07 14.74
N ALA A 44 30.72 -23.05 13.89
CA ALA A 44 30.61 -21.58 14.03
C ALA A 44 29.72 -20.93 12.91
N SER A 45 29.10 -19.74 13.09
CA SER A 45 29.42 -18.37 12.59
C SER A 45 28.79 -17.98 11.22
N LEU A 46 29.26 -16.91 10.53
CA LEU A 46 28.64 -16.13 9.40
C LEU A 46 28.66 -16.88 8.03
N ALA A 47 28.54 -16.32 6.80
CA ALA A 47 27.45 -15.63 6.03
C ALA A 47 27.88 -15.33 4.53
N GLN A 48 26.98 -14.90 3.59
CA GLN A 48 27.23 -14.29 2.21
C GLN A 48 25.91 -14.18 1.35
N LEU A 49 25.67 -13.49 0.19
CA LEU A 49 26.14 -12.31 -0.61
C LEU A 49 27.45 -12.38 -1.45
N PRO A 50 27.69 -11.56 -2.52
CA PRO A 50 27.43 -11.91 -3.93
C PRO A 50 28.51 -11.50 -4.99
N LEU A 51 28.49 -10.27 -5.62
CA LEU A 51 29.15 -9.68 -6.84
C LEU A 51 29.87 -8.30 -6.60
N PRO A 52 31.00 -7.90 -7.26
CA PRO A 52 32.28 -7.52 -6.65
C PRO A 52 32.36 -6.04 -6.25
N ASP A 53 31.42 -5.57 -5.44
CA ASP A 53 31.50 -4.21 -4.90
C ASP A 53 32.61 -4.08 -3.86
N ARG A 54 33.33 -2.96 -3.92
CA ARG A 54 34.53 -2.66 -3.11
C ARG A 54 34.37 -3.06 -1.63
N ALA A 55 35.13 -4.08 -1.24
CA ALA A 55 35.87 -4.07 0.01
C ALA A 55 37.35 -3.81 -0.32
N ALA A 56 37.77 -2.59 -0.03
CA ALA A 56 39.11 -2.19 0.39
C ALA A 56 38.83 -0.90 1.17
N SER A 57 38.64 -1.04 2.50
CA SER A 57 37.72 -0.22 3.32
C SER A 57 36.23 -0.37 2.95
N SER A 58 35.34 -0.08 3.91
CA SER A 58 33.89 -0.01 3.74
C SER A 58 33.44 1.39 3.30
N THR A 59 33.94 1.86 2.16
CA THR A 59 33.37 3.02 1.48
C THR A 59 32.25 2.54 0.56
N VAL A 60 30.99 2.76 0.98
CA VAL A 60 29.91 2.75 0.01
C VAL A 60 30.20 3.89 -0.96
N ALA A 61 30.26 3.61 -2.25
CA ALA A 61 30.19 4.65 -3.24
C ALA A 61 28.76 5.20 -3.22
N ALA A 62 28.47 6.08 -2.26
CA ALA A 62 27.36 7.00 -2.36
C ALA A 62 27.47 7.68 -3.74
N PRO A 63 26.35 7.97 -4.43
CA PRO A 63 26.40 8.77 -5.64
C PRO A 63 27.28 10.00 -5.37
N SER A 64 28.30 10.22 -6.22
CA SER A 64 29.42 11.15 -5.96
C SER A 64 29.04 12.64 -6.10
N PHE A 65 27.92 13.00 -5.50
CA PHE A 65 27.15 14.24 -5.63
C PHE A 65 27.15 15.05 -4.31
N LEU A 66 27.93 14.66 -3.29
CA LEU A 66 28.02 15.32 -1.98
C LEU A 66 29.33 16.10 -1.82
N ALA A 67 29.24 17.42 -1.99
CA ALA A 67 30.39 18.34 -1.97
C ALA A 67 30.03 19.78 -1.54
N GLY A 68 28.87 20.01 -0.93
CA GLY A 68 28.33 21.33 -0.61
C GLY A 68 26.86 21.31 -0.18
N LYS A 69 26.12 22.40 -0.40
CA LYS A 69 24.94 22.75 0.41
C LYS A 69 23.59 22.25 -0.11
N VAL A 70 22.78 21.73 0.81
CA VAL A 70 21.32 21.57 0.70
C VAL A 70 20.68 22.26 1.90
N GLY A 71 19.64 23.08 1.69
CA GLY A 71 19.19 24.01 2.73
C GLY A 71 20.22 25.13 2.97
N ALA A 72 20.39 25.52 4.22
CA ALA A 72 21.57 26.28 4.66
C ALA A 72 22.79 25.38 4.92
N THR A 73 22.62 24.07 4.69
CA THR A 73 23.25 22.99 5.44
C THR A 73 24.28 22.30 4.56
N ASP A 74 25.55 22.30 4.97
CA ASP A 74 26.67 21.91 4.11
C ASP A 74 27.00 20.43 4.23
N TYR A 75 26.74 19.64 3.20
CA TYR A 75 27.05 18.20 3.19
C TYR A 75 28.47 17.90 2.69
N ALA A 76 29.26 18.89 2.23
CA ALA A 76 30.71 18.72 2.02
C ALA A 76 31.41 18.34 3.32
N ILE A 77 30.85 18.81 4.44
CA ILE A 77 31.39 18.67 5.79
C ILE A 77 31.56 17.18 6.19
N ASN A 78 30.75 16.29 5.62
CA ASN A 78 30.79 14.85 5.89
C ASN A 78 31.98 14.15 5.22
N ARG A 79 32.81 14.83 4.42
CA ARG A 79 34.00 14.25 3.77
C ARG A 79 35.03 13.69 4.74
N GLY A 80 35.06 14.16 6.00
CA GLY A 80 35.95 13.62 7.03
C GLY A 80 35.45 12.32 7.68
N VAL A 81 34.23 11.84 7.39
CA VAL A 81 33.67 10.64 8.02
C VAL A 81 34.18 9.39 7.32
N ALA A 82 35.01 8.60 8.01
CA ALA A 82 35.45 7.28 7.56
C ALA A 82 34.72 6.12 8.26
N ARG A 83 34.22 6.32 9.49
CA ARG A 83 33.45 5.31 10.23
C ARG A 83 32.31 5.92 11.05
N ILE A 84 31.19 5.20 11.10
CA ILE A 84 30.06 5.48 11.99
C ILE A 84 29.95 4.33 12.99
N ALA A 85 29.84 4.63 14.28
CA ALA A 85 29.35 3.70 15.30
C ALA A 85 27.99 4.19 15.81
N VAL A 86 27.09 3.25 16.11
CA VAL A 86 25.74 3.53 16.61
C VAL A 86 25.52 2.66 17.84
N GLU A 87 25.17 3.30 18.95
CA GLU A 87 24.90 2.67 20.25
C GLU A 87 23.50 3.04 20.73
N THR A 88 22.86 2.11 21.45
CA THR A 88 21.51 2.26 22.00
C THR A 88 21.54 1.96 23.49
N ASP A 89 20.89 2.80 24.30
CA ASP A 89 20.84 2.63 25.77
C ASP A 89 20.03 1.40 26.22
N VAL A 90 18.95 1.07 25.51
CA VAL A 90 18.07 -0.08 25.80
C VAL A 90 17.59 -0.78 24.52
N ASN A 91 17.21 -2.05 24.66
CA ASN A 91 16.59 -2.88 23.62
C ASN A 91 15.47 -3.73 24.25
N GLY A 92 14.42 -4.09 23.50
CA GLY A 92 13.24 -4.78 24.03
C GLY A 92 12.20 -3.86 24.69
N VAL A 93 12.16 -2.59 24.28
CA VAL A 93 11.31 -1.54 24.87
C VAL A 93 9.82 -1.71 24.47
N PRO A 94 8.82 -1.32 25.29
CA PRO A 94 7.41 -1.40 24.91
C PRO A 94 7.05 -0.68 23.61
N ALA A 95 6.23 -1.34 22.78
CA ALA A 95 5.65 -0.82 21.54
C ALA A 95 4.36 -0.02 21.82
N ASP A 96 4.49 1.08 22.56
CA ASP A 96 3.42 1.95 23.05
C ASP A 96 3.20 3.22 22.18
N GLY A 97 4.02 3.41 21.14
CA GLY A 97 4.03 4.63 20.31
C GLY A 97 4.77 5.84 20.90
N GLN A 98 5.35 5.74 22.11
CA GLN A 98 5.85 6.87 22.90
C GLN A 98 7.21 6.65 23.59
N SER A 99 7.50 5.42 24.04
CA SER A 99 8.72 5.07 24.76
C SER A 99 9.96 5.34 23.91
N PRO A 100 10.93 6.14 24.39
CA PRO A 100 12.14 6.46 23.64
C PRO A 100 13.23 5.40 23.85
N VAL A 101 13.87 4.97 22.76
CA VAL A 101 15.23 4.40 22.78
C VAL A 101 16.20 5.52 22.44
N LYS A 102 17.18 5.80 23.31
CA LYS A 102 18.19 6.83 23.05
C LYS A 102 19.29 6.25 22.16
N VAL A 103 19.38 6.78 20.95
CA VAL A 103 20.45 6.46 20.01
C VAL A 103 21.58 7.46 20.20
N THR A 104 22.80 6.95 20.37
CA THR A 104 24.04 7.73 20.35
C THR A 104 24.83 7.34 19.10
N VAL A 105 25.24 8.34 18.32
CA VAL A 105 26.01 8.14 17.08
C VAL A 105 27.36 8.80 17.24
N SER A 106 28.42 8.03 16.98
CA SER A 106 29.81 8.49 17.02
C SER A 106 30.43 8.39 15.63
N LEU A 107 30.92 9.52 15.13
CA LEU A 107 31.60 9.66 13.84
C LEU A 107 33.12 9.70 14.06
N PHE A 108 33.86 8.97 13.22
CA PHE A 108 35.31 8.91 13.28
C PHE A 108 35.94 9.24 11.91
N ASP A 109 37.13 9.83 11.97
CA ASP A 109 38.01 10.05 10.81
C ASP A 109 38.77 8.79 10.37
N GLU A 110 39.56 8.92 9.30
CA GLU A 110 40.40 7.84 8.76
C GLU A 110 41.47 7.35 9.76
N GLN A 111 41.83 8.17 10.74
CA GLN A 111 42.78 7.88 11.81
C GLN A 111 42.09 7.28 13.05
N GLY A 112 40.78 7.03 12.98
CA GLY A 112 39.97 6.42 14.03
C GLY A 112 39.69 7.33 15.22
N GLN A 113 39.97 8.64 15.11
CA GLN A 113 39.67 9.63 16.16
C GLN A 113 38.24 10.18 15.99
N PRO A 114 37.59 10.68 17.06
CA PRO A 114 36.29 11.34 16.94
C PRO A 114 36.37 12.57 16.03
N LEU A 115 35.42 12.69 15.08
CA LEU A 115 35.45 13.72 14.05
C LEU A 115 35.39 15.15 14.64
N ALA A 116 36.49 15.89 14.53
CA ALA A 116 36.53 17.29 14.94
C ALA A 116 35.66 18.21 14.05
N GLY A 117 34.97 19.17 14.64
CA GLY A 117 34.10 20.12 13.91
C GLY A 117 32.63 19.70 13.90
N LYS A 118 31.91 19.98 12.80
CA LYS A 118 30.48 19.63 12.65
C LYS A 118 30.28 18.58 11.56
N ALA A 119 29.19 17.82 11.63
CA ALA A 119 28.75 16.91 10.58
C ALA A 119 27.22 16.82 10.47
N LEU A 120 26.72 16.04 9.50
CA LEU A 120 25.29 15.81 9.25
C LEU A 120 25.00 14.32 9.13
N LEU A 121 24.06 13.82 9.93
CA LEU A 121 23.50 12.48 9.81
C LEU A 121 22.19 12.54 9.04
N THR A 122 22.04 11.63 8.07
CA THR A 122 20.73 11.20 7.57
C THR A 122 20.30 9.96 8.37
N ILE A 123 19.12 10.02 8.99
CA ILE A 123 18.57 8.97 9.84
C ILE A 123 17.32 8.38 9.17
N GLU A 124 17.29 7.06 9.01
CA GLU A 124 16.17 6.31 8.41
C GLU A 124 15.75 5.19 9.37
N ALA A 125 14.44 5.01 9.56
CA ALA A 125 13.90 3.91 10.37
C ALA A 125 12.79 3.17 9.62
N SER A 126 12.72 1.84 9.79
CA SER A 126 11.63 1.02 9.23
C SER A 126 10.31 1.15 9.99
N GLY A 127 10.30 1.84 11.13
CA GLY A 127 9.13 2.12 11.96
C GLY A 127 9.51 2.93 13.20
N GLY A 128 8.52 3.34 14.00
CA GLY A 128 8.72 4.34 15.06
C GLY A 128 8.71 5.77 14.51
N ARG A 129 9.21 6.74 15.29
CA ARG A 129 9.34 8.16 14.89
C ARG A 129 10.63 8.76 15.45
N ILE A 130 11.29 9.66 14.74
CA ILE A 130 12.60 10.20 15.16
C ILE A 130 12.37 11.49 15.95
N LEU A 131 12.65 11.48 17.26
CA LEU A 131 12.61 12.67 18.11
C LEU A 131 13.98 13.34 18.15
N LEU A 132 14.05 14.52 17.52
CA LEU A 132 15.26 15.33 17.46
C LEU A 132 15.48 16.16 18.74
N PRO A 133 16.74 16.51 19.09
CA PRO A 133 17.07 17.28 20.30
C PRO A 133 16.25 18.56 20.48
N GLY A 134 15.44 18.59 21.54
CA GLY A 134 14.57 19.72 21.91
C GLY A 134 13.40 19.97 20.96
N ALA A 135 13.08 19.05 20.05
CA ALA A 135 11.78 19.00 19.39
C ALA A 135 10.70 18.52 20.36
N ARG A 136 9.43 18.55 19.94
CA ARG A 136 8.28 18.16 20.76
C ARG A 136 7.40 17.19 19.98
N THR A 137 6.75 16.26 20.67
CA THR A 137 5.75 15.34 20.10
C THR A 137 4.36 16.00 19.97
N ASP A 138 4.31 17.31 19.75
CA ASP A 138 3.06 18.06 19.57
C ASP A 138 2.60 18.03 18.09
N GLU A 139 1.58 18.81 17.76
CA GLU A 139 0.99 18.90 16.42
C GLU A 139 1.96 19.32 15.29
N LEU A 140 3.20 19.69 15.61
CA LEU A 140 4.23 20.12 14.66
C LEU A 140 5.27 19.01 14.38
N GLY A 141 5.16 17.89 15.10
CA GLY A 141 5.89 16.64 14.87
C GLY A 141 7.25 16.55 15.59
N PRO A 142 7.68 15.32 15.98
CA PRO A 142 8.97 15.09 16.64
C PRO A 142 10.17 15.47 15.75
N GLU A 143 9.94 15.59 14.44
CA GLU A 143 10.90 15.93 13.39
C GLU A 143 10.80 17.41 12.96
N ARG A 144 10.09 18.28 13.72
CA ARG A 144 9.98 19.72 13.40
C ARG A 144 11.36 20.38 13.18
N ARG A 145 12.38 19.92 13.91
CA ARG A 145 13.75 20.44 13.89
C ARG A 145 14.68 19.79 12.85
N ASP A 146 14.14 19.00 11.93
CA ASP A 146 14.88 18.42 10.81
C ASP A 146 15.64 19.51 10.04
N ALA A 147 16.95 19.32 9.88
CA ALA A 147 17.88 20.29 9.34
C ALA A 147 17.75 20.48 7.81
N ASP A 148 17.12 19.54 7.10
CA ASP A 148 16.87 19.64 5.65
C ASP A 148 15.74 18.70 5.18
N LYS A 149 14.49 19.16 5.38
CA LYS A 149 13.21 18.51 5.01
C LYS A 149 13.00 18.25 3.50
N VAL A 150 14.04 18.39 2.70
CA VAL A 150 14.05 18.15 1.25
C VAL A 150 14.70 16.82 0.93
N THR A 151 15.65 16.37 1.77
CA THR A 151 16.40 15.14 1.58
C THR A 151 15.69 14.01 2.34
N PRO A 152 15.42 12.84 1.72
CA PRO A 152 14.76 11.72 2.41
C PRO A 152 15.51 11.26 3.67
N GLY A 153 14.75 10.82 4.67
CA GLY A 153 15.26 10.57 6.03
C GLY A 153 15.35 11.87 6.85
N THR A 154 15.41 11.75 8.18
CA THR A 154 15.48 12.90 9.09
C THR A 154 16.94 13.38 9.20
N GLN A 155 17.20 14.68 9.03
CA GLN A 155 18.57 15.22 9.03
C GLN A 155 18.94 15.85 10.37
N LEU A 156 20.07 15.42 10.96
CA LEU A 156 20.55 15.86 12.28
C LEU A 156 22.00 16.36 12.22
N ALA A 157 22.24 17.56 12.74
CA ALA A 157 23.59 18.09 12.93
C ALA A 157 24.34 17.40 14.09
N VAL A 158 25.62 17.13 13.87
CA VAL A 158 26.59 16.55 14.80
C VAL A 158 27.61 17.62 15.15
N GLU A 159 28.08 17.66 16.39
CA GLU A 159 29.19 18.53 16.81
C GLU A 159 30.23 17.71 17.60
N ASN A 160 31.51 17.87 17.26
CA ASN A 160 32.66 17.14 17.82
C ASN A 160 32.49 15.61 17.76
N GLY A 161 31.95 15.12 16.64
CA GLY A 161 31.88 13.70 16.33
C GLY A 161 30.79 12.92 17.06
N VAL A 162 29.99 13.54 17.93
CA VAL A 162 28.92 12.86 18.68
C VAL A 162 27.57 13.55 18.48
N ALA A 163 26.53 12.74 18.23
CA ALA A 163 25.14 13.19 18.23
C ALA A 163 24.24 12.20 18.97
N THR A 164 23.11 12.69 19.48
CA THR A 164 22.09 11.86 20.12
C THR A 164 20.70 12.24 19.63
N PHE A 165 19.83 11.25 19.47
CA PHE A 165 18.40 11.42 19.22
C PHE A 165 17.63 10.30 19.94
N SER A 166 16.31 10.35 19.90
CA SER A 166 15.48 9.27 20.43
C SER A 166 14.61 8.66 19.33
N LEU A 167 14.71 7.35 19.14
CA LEU A 167 13.74 6.60 18.36
C LEU A 167 12.53 6.33 19.26
N LEU A 168 11.42 7.00 18.99
CA LEU A 168 10.16 6.72 19.67
C LEU A 168 9.57 5.42 19.14
N ALA A 169 9.11 4.57 20.06
CA ALA A 169 8.57 3.25 19.74
C ALA A 169 7.47 3.28 18.65
N PRO A 170 7.36 2.21 17.83
CA PRO A 170 6.16 1.97 17.04
C PRO A 170 4.96 1.66 17.96
N ALA A 171 3.74 1.77 17.43
CA ALA A 171 2.50 1.38 18.13
C ALA A 171 2.18 -0.13 18.01
N THR A 172 3.06 -0.92 17.39
CA THR A 172 2.92 -2.35 17.14
C THR A 172 4.24 -3.06 17.45
N PRO A 173 4.24 -4.18 18.20
CA PRO A 173 5.45 -4.95 18.48
C PRO A 173 6.12 -5.43 17.19
N GLN A 174 7.39 -5.09 17.01
CA GLN A 174 8.20 -5.42 15.85
C GLN A 174 9.69 -5.12 16.10
N ASP A 175 10.55 -5.75 15.30
CA ASP A 175 11.93 -5.30 15.13
C ASP A 175 11.96 -4.11 14.15
N VAL A 176 12.61 -3.01 14.54
CA VAL A 176 12.85 -1.83 13.72
C VAL A 176 14.28 -1.84 13.21
N LEU A 177 14.47 -1.82 11.90
CA LEU A 177 15.75 -1.54 11.28
C LEU A 177 16.00 -0.03 11.32
N LEU A 178 17.08 0.37 11.98
CA LEU A 178 17.59 1.74 12.02
C LEU A 178 18.84 1.82 11.13
N ARG A 179 18.87 2.79 10.22
CA ARG A 179 20.01 3.11 9.37
C ARG A 179 20.41 4.56 9.59
N VAL A 180 21.72 4.79 9.73
CA VAL A 180 22.31 6.12 9.95
C VAL A 180 23.45 6.27 8.96
N SER A 181 23.47 7.35 8.20
CA SER A 181 24.51 7.62 7.20
C SER A 181 25.04 9.04 7.23
N ALA A 182 26.28 9.21 6.79
CA ALA A 182 26.96 10.48 6.67
C ALA A 182 27.94 10.40 5.49
N GLY A 183 27.66 11.15 4.42
CA GLY A 183 28.50 11.15 3.22
C GLY A 183 28.54 9.78 2.52
N ALA A 184 29.70 9.13 2.54
CA ALA A 184 29.96 7.84 1.91
C ALA A 184 29.83 6.63 2.87
N VAL A 185 29.50 6.86 4.14
CA VAL A 185 29.49 5.83 5.19
C VAL A 185 28.08 5.67 5.75
N ALA A 186 27.68 4.42 6.03
CA ALA A 186 26.42 4.10 6.68
C ALA A 186 26.62 2.97 7.71
N ALA A 187 25.91 3.06 8.82
CA ALA A 187 25.73 2.00 9.80
C ALA A 187 24.25 1.57 9.84
N GLN A 188 23.99 0.31 10.15
CA GLN A 188 22.63 -0.24 10.29
C GLN A 188 22.56 -1.23 11.45
N GLY A 189 21.43 -1.27 12.14
CA GLY A 189 21.18 -2.17 13.28
C GLY A 189 19.69 -2.32 13.56
N THR A 190 19.34 -3.30 14.39
CA THR A 190 17.94 -3.65 14.68
C THR A 190 17.62 -3.41 16.16
N ILE A 191 16.52 -2.71 16.41
CA ILE A 191 16.00 -2.40 17.75
C ILE A 191 14.64 -3.10 17.90
N SER A 192 14.54 -4.02 18.85
CA SER A 192 13.33 -4.79 19.14
C SER A 192 12.38 -4.01 20.03
N PHE A 193 11.12 -3.89 19.61
CA PHE A 193 10.04 -3.35 20.44
C PHE A 193 9.02 -4.45 20.78
N LEU A 194 8.79 -4.65 22.08
CA LEU A 194 8.00 -5.74 22.64
C LEU A 194 6.57 -5.30 23.02
N PRO A 195 5.62 -6.22 23.26
CA PRO A 195 4.27 -5.89 23.72
C PRO A 195 4.27 -5.08 25.02
N GLU A 196 3.50 -3.99 25.05
CA GLU A 196 3.23 -3.20 26.26
C GLU A 196 2.39 -4.04 27.25
N LEU A 197 3.07 -4.80 28.12
CA LEU A 197 2.42 -5.53 29.20
C LEU A 197 1.82 -4.55 30.21
N ARG A 198 0.52 -4.66 30.45
CA ARG A 198 -0.29 -3.69 31.20
C ARG A 198 -1.49 -4.36 31.85
N ASP A 199 -2.06 -3.73 32.88
CA ASP A 199 -3.35 -4.15 33.41
C ASP A 199 -4.45 -4.12 32.34
N MET A 200 -5.42 -5.02 32.47
CA MET A 200 -6.53 -5.17 31.52
C MET A 200 -7.40 -3.92 31.49
N LEU A 201 -7.21 -3.07 30.48
CA LEU A 201 -8.19 -2.09 30.05
C LEU A 201 -9.32 -2.85 29.34
N ALA A 202 -10.56 -2.62 29.74
CA ALA A 202 -11.73 -3.12 29.01
C ALA A 202 -12.74 -1.98 28.95
N VAL A 203 -13.32 -1.72 27.78
CA VAL A 203 -14.36 -0.69 27.61
C VAL A 203 -15.38 -1.20 26.61
N GLY A 204 -16.66 -1.16 26.95
CA GLY A 204 -17.70 -1.60 26.03
C GLY A 204 -19.07 -0.99 26.27
N LEU A 205 -19.95 -1.22 25.31
CA LEU A 205 -21.36 -0.85 25.31
C LEU A 205 -22.21 -1.99 24.76
N ILE A 206 -23.37 -2.18 25.37
CA ILE A 206 -24.51 -2.92 24.81
C ILE A 206 -25.67 -1.92 24.75
N ASP A 207 -26.32 -1.82 23.60
CA ASP A 207 -27.49 -0.98 23.36
C ASP A 207 -28.55 -1.84 22.66
N GLY A 208 -29.61 -2.22 23.35
CA GLY A 208 -30.70 -3.04 22.82
C GLY A 208 -32.02 -2.27 22.83
N ILE A 209 -32.83 -2.40 21.79
CA ILE A 209 -34.13 -1.74 21.69
C ILE A 209 -35.22 -2.70 21.15
N ILE A 210 -36.29 -2.85 21.93
CA ILE A 210 -37.51 -3.56 21.56
C ILE A 210 -38.57 -2.49 21.27
N SER A 211 -39.29 -2.56 20.15
CA SER A 211 -40.31 -1.57 19.82
C SER A 211 -41.49 -2.14 19.03
N LYS A 212 -42.63 -1.45 19.09
CA LYS A 212 -43.86 -1.80 18.35
C LYS A 212 -44.25 -0.66 17.41
N ARG A 213 -43.85 -0.76 16.14
CA ARG A 213 -44.08 0.28 15.12
C ARG A 213 -45.53 0.27 14.62
N SER A 214 -46.13 1.45 14.41
CA SER A 214 -47.39 1.59 13.65
C SER A 214 -47.13 2.32 12.33
N LEU A 215 -46.78 1.56 11.30
CA LEU A 215 -46.47 2.07 9.95
C LEU A 215 -47.73 2.64 9.27
N SER A 216 -47.51 3.67 8.45
CA SER A 216 -48.51 4.27 7.55
C SER A 216 -48.15 3.99 6.09
N SER A 217 -49.13 4.08 5.18
CA SER A 217 -48.94 3.72 3.77
C SER A 217 -47.96 4.63 2.99
N SER A 218 -47.50 5.72 3.60
CA SER A 218 -46.64 6.76 3.01
C SER A 218 -45.16 6.63 3.35
N ASP A 219 -44.76 5.66 4.18
CA ASP A 219 -43.40 5.58 4.76
C ASP A 219 -42.37 4.92 3.80
N ILE A 220 -42.29 5.43 2.56
CA ILE A 220 -41.34 4.98 1.52
C ILE A 220 -40.40 6.15 1.14
N SER A 221 -39.20 6.18 1.73
CA SER A 221 -38.12 7.10 1.34
C SER A 221 -37.19 6.42 0.32
N PRO A 222 -36.88 7.04 -0.85
CA PRO A 222 -35.93 6.48 -1.82
C PRO A 222 -34.50 6.44 -1.26
N SER A 223 -33.79 5.31 -1.41
CA SER A 223 -32.45 5.15 -0.85
C SER A 223 -31.37 5.86 -1.69
N ARG A 224 -30.91 7.06 -1.29
CA ARG A 224 -29.75 7.76 -1.92
C ARG A 224 -28.82 8.47 -0.90
N PHE A 225 -27.71 7.76 -0.61
CA PHE A 225 -26.48 8.16 0.11
C PHE A 225 -26.47 8.03 1.65
N ASN A 226 -25.83 6.95 2.12
CA ASN A 226 -25.31 6.78 3.49
C ASN A 226 -24.20 7.82 3.75
N ASP A 227 -24.49 8.87 4.53
CA ASP A 227 -23.61 10.04 4.67
C ASP A 227 -22.79 10.11 5.98
N GLY A 228 -22.96 9.13 6.87
CA GLY A 228 -22.18 8.95 8.09
C GLY A 228 -22.79 9.49 9.40
N PHE A 229 -23.91 10.24 9.34
CA PHE A 229 -24.44 10.93 10.52
C PHE A 229 -25.44 10.12 11.37
N GLU A 230 -25.76 8.89 10.98
CA GLU A 230 -26.46 7.89 11.80
C GLU A 230 -26.04 6.46 11.42
N ARG A 231 -26.15 5.54 12.40
CA ARG A 231 -26.47 4.14 12.13
C ARG A 231 -27.63 3.68 13.02
N ASP A 232 -28.83 3.63 12.45
CA ASP A 232 -29.93 2.78 12.93
C ASP A 232 -29.38 1.35 12.99
N ILE A 233 -29.68 0.58 14.04
CA ILE A 233 -29.01 -0.69 14.29
C ILE A 233 -29.54 -1.75 13.31
N GLN A 234 -28.86 -1.87 12.17
CA GLN A 234 -29.34 -2.64 11.02
C GLN A 234 -29.04 -4.13 11.16
N ARG A 235 -27.80 -4.49 11.52
CA ARG A 235 -27.27 -5.84 11.27
C ARG A 235 -27.71 -6.91 12.28
N TRP A 236 -28.19 -6.51 13.46
CA TRP A 236 -28.91 -7.38 14.39
C TRP A 236 -30.26 -6.71 14.70
N SER A 237 -31.13 -6.69 13.69
CA SER A 237 -32.53 -6.30 13.80
C SER A 237 -33.44 -7.45 13.37
N ARG A 238 -34.65 -7.53 13.95
CA ARG A 238 -35.70 -8.50 13.60
C ARG A 238 -37.06 -7.84 13.61
N ALA A 239 -37.62 -7.68 12.41
CA ALA A 239 -38.98 -7.23 12.20
C ALA A 239 -39.98 -8.39 12.33
N PHE A 240 -41.10 -8.15 13.02
CA PHE A 240 -42.22 -9.08 13.18
C PHE A 240 -43.53 -8.41 12.75
N ASN A 241 -44.56 -9.19 12.44
CA ASN A 241 -45.91 -8.72 12.08
C ASN A 241 -45.91 -7.64 10.98
N ASN A 242 -45.23 -7.90 9.86
CA ASN A 242 -45.04 -6.97 8.74
C ASN A 242 -44.47 -5.60 9.19
N GLY A 243 -43.38 -5.64 9.97
CA GLY A 243 -42.70 -4.45 10.49
C GLY A 243 -43.36 -3.80 11.71
N LYS A 244 -44.52 -4.29 12.18
CA LYS A 244 -45.26 -3.71 13.32
C LYS A 244 -44.63 -3.99 14.69
N ALA A 245 -43.59 -4.81 14.77
CA ALA A 245 -42.65 -4.82 15.89
C ALA A 245 -41.23 -5.01 15.36
N ASN A 246 -40.24 -4.44 16.06
CA ASN A 246 -38.83 -4.61 15.77
C ASN A 246 -38.08 -4.90 17.08
N VAL A 247 -37.09 -5.79 17.03
CA VAL A 247 -36.09 -5.95 18.07
C VAL A 247 -34.74 -5.73 17.42
N ALA A 248 -34.01 -4.70 17.85
CA ALA A 248 -32.67 -4.38 17.37
C ALA A 248 -31.69 -4.27 18.55
N GLY A 249 -30.39 -4.35 18.28
CA GLY A 249 -29.39 -4.23 19.34
C GLY A 249 -27.96 -4.40 18.89
N ARG A 250 -27.06 -3.67 19.55
CA ARG A 250 -25.64 -3.57 19.23
C ARG A 250 -24.82 -3.90 20.47
N ALA A 251 -23.78 -4.70 20.29
CA ALA A 251 -22.73 -4.89 21.28
C ALA A 251 -21.40 -4.47 20.65
N ALA A 252 -20.69 -3.55 21.29
CA ALA A 252 -19.35 -3.14 20.90
C ALA A 252 -18.43 -3.08 22.12
N MET A 253 -17.19 -3.54 21.97
CA MET A 253 -16.20 -3.60 23.06
C MET A 253 -14.77 -3.47 22.51
N PHE A 254 -13.87 -3.00 23.37
CA PHE A 254 -12.43 -3.01 23.21
C PHE A 254 -11.79 -3.51 24.51
N LEU A 255 -10.78 -4.36 24.41
CA LEU A 255 -10.02 -4.89 25.54
C LEU A 255 -8.54 -4.86 25.18
N LYS A 256 -7.67 -4.35 26.07
CA LYS A 256 -6.22 -4.40 25.93
C LYS A 256 -5.53 -4.60 27.28
N GLY A 257 -4.81 -5.71 27.44
CA GLY A 257 -3.96 -5.95 28.60
C GLY A 257 -3.59 -7.41 28.83
N THR A 258 -2.75 -7.63 29.84
CA THR A 258 -2.15 -8.92 30.15
C THR A 258 -3.20 -9.92 30.62
N ILE A 259 -3.33 -11.05 29.93
CA ILE A 259 -4.27 -12.13 30.30
C ILE A 259 -3.63 -13.18 31.20
N ARG A 260 -2.34 -13.47 31.00
CA ARG A 260 -1.59 -14.46 31.79
C ARG A 260 -0.09 -14.33 31.53
N GLY A 261 0.70 -14.11 32.58
CA GLY A 261 2.16 -14.05 32.47
C GLY A 261 2.62 -12.94 31.53
N ASP A 262 3.32 -13.31 30.46
CA ASP A 262 3.90 -12.43 29.43
C ASP A 262 3.02 -12.32 28.16
N ALA A 263 1.73 -12.67 28.23
CA ALA A 263 0.79 -12.61 27.10
C ALA A 263 -0.19 -11.43 27.20
N LEU A 264 -0.15 -10.53 26.20
CA LEU A 264 -1.01 -9.36 26.01
C LEU A 264 -2.19 -9.70 25.08
N LEU A 265 -3.43 -9.52 25.53
CA LEU A 265 -4.61 -9.52 24.66
C LEU A 265 -4.86 -8.10 24.14
N THR A 266 -5.23 -7.99 22.86
CA THR A 266 -5.88 -6.81 22.25
C THR A 266 -7.09 -7.30 21.46
N ALA A 267 -8.31 -7.07 21.93
CA ALA A 267 -9.53 -7.51 21.25
C ALA A 267 -10.49 -6.34 21.01
N ALA A 268 -11.20 -6.37 19.89
CA ALA A 268 -12.30 -5.46 19.62
C ALA A 268 -13.46 -6.19 18.95
N TYR A 269 -14.68 -5.79 19.25
CA TYR A 269 -15.87 -6.28 18.56
C TYR A 269 -16.86 -5.13 18.38
N ASP A 270 -17.59 -5.10 17.26
CA ASP A 270 -18.75 -4.23 17.07
C ASP A 270 -19.74 -4.90 16.12
N SER A 271 -20.89 -5.32 16.66
CA SER A 271 -21.89 -6.10 15.94
C SER A 271 -22.56 -5.36 14.77
N ASP A 272 -22.44 -4.03 14.68
CA ASP A 272 -23.06 -3.19 13.63
C ASP A 272 -22.03 -2.43 12.76
N LYS A 273 -20.74 -2.79 12.91
CA LYS A 273 -19.62 -2.28 12.10
C LYS A 273 -19.82 -2.58 10.61
N ASP A 274 -19.28 -1.70 9.76
CA ASP A 274 -19.28 -1.95 8.32
C ASP A 274 -18.19 -2.91 7.87
N THR A 275 -18.42 -3.56 6.73
CA THR A 275 -17.59 -4.67 6.24
C THR A 275 -17.55 -4.68 4.70
N ARG A 276 -16.37 -4.96 4.12
CA ARG A 276 -16.01 -5.03 2.68
C ARG A 276 -15.57 -3.73 1.97
N ALA A 277 -15.88 -2.53 2.47
CA ALA A 277 -15.59 -1.29 1.71
C ALA A 277 -14.11 -0.86 1.68
N ARG A 278 -13.28 -1.38 2.60
CA ARG A 278 -11.86 -1.02 2.79
C ARG A 278 -11.11 -2.22 3.37
N LEU A 279 -9.80 -2.23 3.29
CA LEU A 279 -8.91 -3.05 4.14
C LEU A 279 -8.09 -2.15 5.09
N LEU A 280 -7.31 -2.75 6.00
CA LEU A 280 -6.28 -2.12 6.84
C LEU A 280 -6.69 -0.75 7.45
N ARG A 281 -7.96 -0.62 7.85
CA ARG A 281 -8.68 0.67 7.84
C ARG A 281 -7.95 1.82 8.57
N ASP A 282 -7.53 2.81 7.78
CA ASP A 282 -6.94 4.07 8.25
C ASP A 282 -7.99 5.20 8.43
N VAL A 283 -7.55 6.39 8.84
CA VAL A 283 -8.38 7.60 9.01
C VAL A 283 -8.84 8.11 7.64
N ASN A 284 -10.14 8.03 7.35
CA ASN A 284 -10.74 8.79 6.26
C ASN A 284 -11.17 10.19 6.78
N PRO A 285 -10.60 11.31 6.29
CA PRO A 285 -10.91 12.65 6.79
C PRO A 285 -12.29 13.21 6.38
N GLU A 286 -13.03 12.49 5.54
CA GLU A 286 -14.27 12.93 4.88
C GLU A 286 -15.55 12.29 5.47
N GLU A 287 -15.42 11.29 6.35
CA GLU A 287 -16.52 10.41 6.76
C GLU A 287 -17.47 11.02 7.83
N PHE A 288 -17.07 12.10 8.52
CA PHE A 288 -17.78 12.67 9.67
C PHE A 288 -17.65 14.21 9.74
N TYR A 289 -17.59 14.79 10.95
CA TYR A 289 -17.15 16.18 11.14
C TYR A 289 -15.65 16.30 10.81
N PRO A 290 -15.21 17.32 10.05
CA PRO A 290 -13.81 17.46 9.67
C PRO A 290 -12.94 18.08 10.79
N VAL A 291 -13.53 18.55 11.89
CA VAL A 291 -12.84 19.10 13.07
C VAL A 291 -13.63 18.80 14.35
N TYR A 292 -12.92 18.45 15.43
CA TYR A 292 -13.50 18.06 16.73
C TYR A 292 -13.19 19.03 17.89
N GLY A 293 -12.29 20.00 17.68
CA GLY A 293 -11.93 21.06 18.64
C GLY A 293 -10.61 20.83 19.39
N ASP A 294 -10.12 19.59 19.40
CA ASP A 294 -8.94 19.10 20.09
C ASP A 294 -7.83 18.60 19.14
N SER A 295 -6.61 18.49 19.67
CA SER A 295 -5.38 18.13 18.94
C SER A 295 -5.16 16.60 18.83
N SER A 296 -6.23 15.81 18.92
CA SER A 296 -6.16 14.35 19.09
C SER A 296 -5.83 13.61 17.80
N VAL A 297 -4.77 12.80 17.82
CA VAL A 297 -4.39 11.90 16.71
C VAL A 297 -5.06 10.55 16.90
N ARG A 298 -5.72 10.05 15.84
CA ARG A 298 -6.42 8.76 15.85
C ARG A 298 -5.53 7.64 15.30
N ASN A 299 -5.12 6.71 16.17
CA ASN A 299 -4.46 5.46 15.80
C ASN A 299 -5.45 4.27 15.78
N PHE A 300 -5.02 3.12 15.24
CA PHE A 300 -5.80 1.88 15.17
C PHE A 300 -5.01 0.68 15.69
N ASP A 301 -5.23 0.32 16.96
CA ASP A 301 -4.74 -0.94 17.56
C ASP A 301 -5.45 -2.17 16.96
N ALA A 302 -6.75 -2.04 16.62
CA ALA A 302 -7.61 -3.14 16.19
C ALA A 302 -8.04 -3.02 14.73
N ARG A 303 -7.10 -3.24 13.80
CA ARG A 303 -7.34 -3.21 12.34
C ARG A 303 -8.08 -4.47 11.88
N SER A 304 -9.33 -4.32 11.47
CA SER A 304 -10.17 -5.39 10.92
C SER A 304 -11.25 -4.78 10.03
N SER A 305 -11.53 -5.38 8.88
CA SER A 305 -12.69 -5.09 8.04
C SER A 305 -13.87 -6.04 8.26
N ASP A 306 -13.79 -6.90 9.28
CA ASP A 306 -14.93 -7.60 9.87
C ASP A 306 -15.30 -7.03 11.26
N ARG A 307 -16.41 -7.50 11.83
CA ARG A 307 -16.96 -7.11 13.12
C ARG A 307 -16.07 -7.49 14.31
N LEU A 308 -15.19 -8.48 14.16
CA LEU A 308 -14.28 -8.95 15.20
C LEU A 308 -12.81 -8.60 14.89
N TYR A 309 -12.07 -8.30 15.96
CA TYR A 309 -10.61 -8.30 16.02
C TYR A 309 -10.17 -9.00 17.31
N VAL A 310 -9.20 -9.89 17.26
CA VAL A 310 -8.57 -10.49 18.45
C VAL A 310 -7.11 -10.73 18.15
N ARG A 311 -6.19 -10.07 18.86
CA ARG A 311 -4.75 -10.34 18.83
C ARG A 311 -4.30 -10.75 20.22
N ILE A 312 -3.49 -11.79 20.32
CA ILE A 312 -2.80 -12.21 21.54
C ILE A 312 -1.31 -12.23 21.21
N ASP A 313 -0.57 -11.27 21.76
CA ASP A 313 0.89 -11.14 21.62
C ASP A 313 1.59 -11.78 22.82
N ARG A 314 2.74 -12.42 22.57
CA ARG A 314 3.63 -12.96 23.59
C ARG A 314 5.07 -12.87 23.09
N GLN A 315 5.85 -11.96 23.65
CA GLN A 315 7.16 -11.58 23.13
C GLN A 315 7.03 -11.19 21.65
N LYS A 316 7.73 -11.85 20.72
CA LYS A 316 7.55 -11.63 19.26
C LYS A 316 6.41 -12.43 18.62
N SER A 317 5.98 -13.52 19.26
CA SER A 317 4.92 -14.40 18.74
C SER A 317 3.53 -13.78 18.91
N TYR A 318 2.60 -14.02 17.98
CA TYR A 318 1.21 -13.58 18.13
C TYR A 318 0.19 -14.49 17.44
N VAL A 319 -1.06 -14.48 17.92
CA VAL A 319 -2.22 -15.05 17.21
C VAL A 319 -3.24 -13.93 17.01
N LEU A 320 -3.70 -13.77 15.77
CA LEU A 320 -4.55 -12.68 15.29
C LEU A 320 -5.83 -13.25 14.63
N TYR A 321 -6.94 -12.55 14.81
CA TYR A 321 -8.06 -12.47 13.88
C TYR A 321 -8.29 -10.99 13.57
N GLY A 322 -8.28 -10.61 12.30
CA GLY A 322 -8.33 -9.20 11.86
C GLY A 322 -7.73 -9.03 10.47
N ASP A 323 -7.35 -7.80 10.11
CA ASP A 323 -6.65 -7.52 8.85
C ASP A 323 -5.15 -7.81 8.98
N PHE A 324 -4.57 -8.44 7.97
CA PHE A 324 -3.13 -8.65 7.83
C PHE A 324 -2.75 -8.79 6.35
N ALA A 325 -1.49 -8.50 6.01
CA ALA A 325 -0.89 -9.07 4.81
C ALA A 325 -0.19 -10.40 5.14
N THR A 326 -0.25 -11.38 4.24
CA THR A 326 0.43 -12.68 4.43
C THR A 326 1.95 -12.56 4.34
N GLY A 327 2.47 -11.59 3.59
CA GLY A 327 3.92 -11.34 3.43
C GLY A 327 4.59 -10.57 4.58
N ASP A 328 3.80 -9.90 5.45
CA ASP A 328 4.35 -9.17 6.60
C ASP A 328 5.03 -10.14 7.58
N GLY A 329 6.16 -9.74 8.17
CA GLY A 329 6.95 -10.60 9.06
C GLY A 329 7.78 -11.67 8.34
N PHE A 330 7.74 -11.74 7.01
CA PHE A 330 8.67 -12.54 6.20
C PHE A 330 9.55 -11.67 5.27
N SER A 331 9.18 -10.40 5.06
CA SER A 331 9.96 -9.41 4.31
C SER A 331 11.16 -8.82 5.05
N GLN A 332 11.31 -9.07 6.36
CA GLN A 332 12.47 -8.58 7.13
C GLN A 332 13.73 -9.42 6.85
N MET A 333 14.82 -8.72 6.48
CA MET A 333 16.11 -9.28 6.08
C MET A 333 16.79 -10.04 7.22
N THR A 334 16.54 -11.36 7.34
CA THR A 334 17.01 -12.16 8.48
C THR A 334 18.53 -12.42 8.44
N GLY A 335 19.31 -11.49 9.01
CA GLY A 335 20.69 -11.73 9.44
C GLY A 335 21.75 -11.82 8.32
N GLY A 336 21.87 -10.77 7.50
CA GLY A 336 22.91 -10.67 6.46
C GLY A 336 24.35 -10.54 6.98
N GLY A 337 24.60 -9.96 8.15
CA GLY A 337 25.98 -9.72 8.61
C GLY A 337 26.74 -8.77 7.68
N ALA A 338 27.97 -9.12 7.27
CA ALA A 338 28.76 -8.36 6.29
C ALA A 338 28.17 -8.34 4.87
N VAL A 339 27.00 -8.96 4.66
CA VAL A 339 26.61 -9.56 3.39
C VAL A 339 25.07 -9.65 3.26
N ALA A 340 24.44 -8.53 2.87
CA ALA A 340 22.99 -8.28 2.92
C ALA A 340 22.16 -8.63 1.65
N ASN A 341 21.01 -9.31 1.79
CA ASN A 341 19.91 -9.40 0.80
C ASN A 341 19.78 -10.67 -0.10
N LEU A 342 20.22 -11.87 0.32
CA LEU A 342 19.70 -13.11 -0.30
C LEU A 342 18.36 -13.53 0.33
N GLN A 343 17.27 -13.45 -0.44
CA GLN A 343 15.97 -13.97 -0.04
C GLN A 343 15.94 -15.51 -0.08
N GLN A 344 15.75 -16.15 1.07
CA GLN A 344 15.64 -17.61 1.19
C GLN A 344 14.31 -18.12 0.61
N ARG A 345 13.20 -17.46 0.97
CA ARG A 345 11.85 -17.51 0.34
C ARG A 345 11.72 -16.75 -0.97
N LYS A 346 11.60 -17.37 -2.15
CA LYS A 346 11.21 -16.65 -3.39
C LYS A 346 10.05 -17.35 -4.13
N LEU A 347 10.25 -18.57 -4.62
CA LEU A 347 9.25 -19.31 -5.40
C LEU A 347 7.97 -19.62 -4.59
N GLY A 348 8.13 -19.85 -3.29
CA GLY A 348 7.06 -20.15 -2.34
C GLY A 348 6.40 -18.95 -1.67
N GLN A 349 6.62 -17.72 -2.14
CA GLN A 349 5.90 -16.55 -1.62
C GLN A 349 4.42 -16.57 -2.02
N TYR A 350 3.55 -16.12 -1.13
CA TYR A 350 2.13 -15.88 -1.40
C TYR A 350 1.74 -14.61 -0.64
N ASN A 351 1.40 -13.56 -1.39
CA ASN A 351 1.13 -12.23 -0.85
C ASN A 351 -0.36 -11.92 -1.07
N ARG A 352 -1.13 -11.73 -0.01
CA ARG A 352 -2.51 -11.18 -0.03
C ARG A 352 -2.74 -10.31 1.19
N THR A 353 -3.61 -9.32 1.07
CA THR A 353 -4.07 -8.46 2.16
C THR A 353 -5.53 -8.78 2.45
N ALA A 354 -5.85 -9.33 3.62
CA ALA A 354 -7.19 -9.85 3.86
C ALA A 354 -7.60 -9.79 5.34
N THR A 355 -8.90 -9.98 5.61
CA THR A 355 -9.41 -10.19 6.96
C THR A 355 -9.59 -11.69 7.23
N GLY A 356 -8.96 -12.21 8.28
CA GLY A 356 -9.05 -13.62 8.65
C GLY A 356 -8.32 -13.93 9.95
N GLY A 357 -8.03 -15.21 10.19
CA GLY A 357 -7.11 -15.64 11.23
C GLY A 357 -5.66 -15.69 10.72
N ARG A 358 -4.70 -15.26 11.54
CA ARG A 358 -3.24 -15.45 11.34
C ARG A 358 -2.54 -15.82 12.65
N GLY A 359 -1.78 -16.90 12.66
CA GLY A 359 -0.77 -17.18 13.69
C GLY A 359 0.62 -16.79 13.19
N HIS A 360 1.46 -16.34 14.12
CA HIS A 360 2.88 -16.08 13.93
C HIS A 360 3.64 -16.52 15.20
N TYR A 361 4.74 -17.23 15.02
CA TYR A 361 5.62 -17.69 16.08
C TYR A 361 7.06 -17.34 15.70
N GLU A 362 7.74 -16.58 16.57
CA GLU A 362 9.18 -16.36 16.50
C GLU A 362 9.80 -16.64 17.88
N GLN A 363 10.70 -17.62 17.95
CA GLN A 363 11.56 -17.89 19.10
C GLN A 363 12.77 -18.73 18.68
N ASP A 364 13.95 -18.48 19.25
CA ASP A 364 15.16 -19.32 19.14
C ASP A 364 15.59 -19.72 17.71
N GLY A 365 15.36 -18.84 16.73
CA GLY A 365 15.67 -19.09 15.32
C GLY A 365 14.63 -19.90 14.55
N ILE A 366 13.48 -20.20 15.17
CA ILE A 366 12.28 -20.72 14.49
C ILE A 366 11.35 -19.55 14.20
N VAL A 367 10.95 -19.40 12.94
CA VAL A 367 9.85 -18.54 12.47
C VAL A 367 8.78 -19.43 11.85
N ALA A 368 7.52 -19.30 12.25
CA ALA A 368 6.41 -20.03 11.66
C ALA A 368 5.16 -19.15 11.57
N ASN A 369 4.43 -19.26 10.47
CA ASN A 369 3.18 -18.57 10.19
C ASN A 369 2.08 -19.58 9.81
N ALA A 370 0.84 -19.23 10.13
CA ALA A 370 -0.35 -19.91 9.62
C ALA A 370 -1.43 -18.86 9.36
N PHE A 371 -2.29 -19.04 8.36
CA PHE A 371 -3.42 -18.15 8.10
C PHE A 371 -4.64 -18.88 7.54
N ALA A 372 -5.82 -18.30 7.78
CA ALA A 372 -7.10 -18.76 7.27
C ALA A 372 -8.02 -17.56 7.00
N ILE A 373 -8.33 -17.33 5.73
CA ILE A 373 -9.12 -16.23 5.19
C ILE A 373 -10.45 -16.80 4.66
N ASN A 374 -11.53 -16.02 4.73
CA ASN A 374 -12.84 -16.40 4.20
C ASN A 374 -13.53 -15.17 3.60
N ASP A 375 -13.24 -14.87 2.33
CA ASP A 375 -13.74 -13.69 1.61
C ASP A 375 -14.07 -13.99 0.13
N SER A 376 -14.35 -12.94 -0.64
CA SER A 376 -14.63 -12.96 -2.09
C SER A 376 -13.58 -12.17 -2.88
N LEU A 377 -12.42 -11.88 -2.26
CA LEU A 377 -11.40 -10.99 -2.80
C LEU A 377 -10.32 -11.79 -3.54
N LYS A 378 -9.73 -11.20 -4.58
CA LYS A 378 -8.55 -11.73 -5.28
C LYS A 378 -7.49 -10.63 -5.43
N GLN A 379 -6.21 -10.99 -5.26
CA GLN A 379 -5.12 -10.08 -5.58
C GLN A 379 -4.96 -9.89 -7.10
N VAL A 380 -4.74 -8.64 -7.48
CA VAL A 380 -4.32 -8.17 -8.80
C VAL A 380 -2.93 -7.53 -8.68
N VAL A 381 -2.09 -7.66 -9.71
CA VAL A 381 -0.74 -7.08 -9.78
C VAL A 381 -0.49 -6.52 -11.18
N GLU A 382 -0.66 -5.21 -11.35
CA GLU A 382 -0.47 -4.50 -12.62
C GLU A 382 0.93 -3.88 -12.70
N GLU A 383 1.56 -3.84 -13.88
CA GLU A 383 2.87 -3.19 -14.10
C GLU A 383 2.81 -2.21 -15.28
N TYR A 384 3.17 -0.96 -15.05
CA TYR A 384 3.06 0.15 -16.01
C TYR A 384 4.43 0.73 -16.35
N ARG A 385 4.62 1.29 -17.54
CA ARG A 385 5.89 1.96 -17.88
C ARG A 385 5.96 3.32 -17.19
N ALA A 386 7.10 3.59 -16.55
CA ALA A 386 7.43 4.95 -16.16
C ALA A 386 7.62 5.80 -17.43
N ASN A 387 7.15 7.04 -17.41
CA ASN A 387 7.05 7.92 -18.58
C ASN A 387 7.78 9.26 -18.38
N GLY A 388 8.31 9.56 -17.20
CA GLY A 388 8.86 10.87 -16.84
C GLY A 388 7.85 11.87 -16.28
N THR A 389 6.66 11.44 -15.84
CA THR A 389 5.68 12.30 -15.13
C THR A 389 5.34 11.75 -13.74
N SER A 390 4.71 12.59 -12.92
CA SER A 390 4.20 12.23 -11.58
C SER A 390 2.82 11.56 -11.57
N GLY A 391 2.14 11.50 -12.73
CA GLY A 391 0.84 10.85 -12.91
C GLY A 391 -0.13 11.63 -13.82
N PRO A 392 -1.45 11.37 -13.73
CA PRO A 392 -2.09 10.40 -12.83
C PRO A 392 -1.92 8.97 -13.33
N PHE A 393 -1.71 8.02 -12.42
CA PHE A 393 -1.66 6.59 -12.73
C PHE A 393 -2.95 5.92 -12.21
N ALA A 394 -3.73 5.32 -13.11
CA ALA A 394 -4.92 4.54 -12.78
C ALA A 394 -4.59 3.07 -12.53
N VAL A 395 -5.45 2.38 -11.79
CA VAL A 395 -5.59 0.92 -11.83
C VAL A 395 -6.71 0.55 -12.81
N ARG A 396 -6.68 -0.62 -13.46
CA ARG A 396 -7.73 -0.98 -14.44
C ARG A 396 -9.01 -1.51 -13.81
N ASN A 397 -9.01 -1.99 -12.56
CA ASN A 397 -10.18 -2.60 -11.97
C ASN A 397 -10.87 -1.66 -10.96
N ASN A 398 -12.13 -1.30 -11.22
CA ASN A 398 -12.89 -0.35 -10.39
C ASN A 398 -13.51 -1.01 -9.14
N ASN A 399 -13.44 -2.34 -9.01
CA ASN A 399 -13.76 -3.07 -7.78
C ASN A 399 -12.54 -3.19 -6.83
N ALA A 400 -11.51 -2.36 -7.02
CA ALA A 400 -10.32 -2.32 -6.16
C ALA A 400 -10.67 -1.86 -4.73
N ILE A 401 -10.12 -2.55 -3.74
CA ILE A 401 -10.37 -2.25 -2.32
C ILE A 401 -9.43 -1.15 -1.82
N GLU A 402 -9.99 -0.04 -1.33
CA GLU A 402 -9.22 1.07 -0.71
C GLU A 402 -8.38 0.56 0.48
N ASN A 403 -7.11 1.02 0.55
CA ASN A 403 -6.06 0.61 1.50
C ASN A 403 -5.55 -0.84 1.31
N SER A 404 -5.80 -1.49 0.18
CA SER A 404 -5.17 -2.77 -0.16
C SER A 404 -3.87 -2.61 -0.97
N GLU A 405 -3.54 -1.38 -1.38
CA GLU A 405 -2.50 -1.10 -2.35
C GLU A 405 -1.06 -1.23 -1.82
N LYS A 406 -0.20 -1.82 -2.64
CA LYS A 406 1.27 -1.81 -2.53
C LYS A 406 1.85 -1.33 -3.87
N ILE A 407 2.67 -0.29 -3.85
CA ILE A 407 3.29 0.26 -5.06
C ILE A 407 4.81 0.04 -5.00
N GLU A 408 5.41 -0.36 -6.11
CA GLU A 408 6.86 -0.58 -6.27
C GLU A 408 7.37 0.08 -7.56
N ILE A 409 8.53 0.74 -7.51
CA ILE A 409 9.29 1.12 -8.71
C ILE A 409 10.30 0.00 -9.01
N VAL A 410 10.22 -0.57 -10.22
CA VAL A 410 10.95 -1.77 -10.63
C VAL A 410 11.87 -1.44 -11.80
N VAL A 411 13.17 -1.70 -11.63
CA VAL A 411 14.22 -1.54 -12.64
C VAL A 411 14.59 -2.91 -13.20
N ARG A 412 14.65 -3.03 -14.53
CA ARG A 412 14.93 -4.28 -15.25
C ARG A 412 16.18 -4.13 -16.12
N ASP A 413 16.96 -5.19 -16.28
CA ASP A 413 18.17 -5.17 -17.13
C ASP A 413 17.78 -4.93 -18.60
N LYS A 414 18.34 -3.91 -19.27
CA LYS A 414 17.97 -3.57 -20.66
C LYS A 414 18.27 -4.68 -21.69
N ASN A 415 19.28 -5.51 -21.42
CA ASN A 415 19.63 -6.67 -22.24
C ASN A 415 18.83 -7.92 -21.82
N GLN A 416 18.27 -7.95 -20.62
CA GLN A 416 17.58 -9.11 -20.02
C GLN A 416 16.33 -8.65 -19.26
N ASN A 417 15.30 -8.15 -19.96
CA ASN A 417 14.16 -7.45 -19.34
C ASN A 417 13.37 -8.29 -18.29
N GLY A 418 13.48 -9.63 -18.32
CA GLY A 418 12.93 -10.52 -17.29
C GLY A 418 13.71 -10.54 -15.96
N ASN A 419 14.96 -10.07 -15.94
CA ASN A 419 15.79 -9.90 -14.76
C ASN A 419 15.53 -8.54 -14.10
N ILE A 420 15.12 -8.54 -12.83
CA ILE A 420 14.87 -7.34 -12.04
C ILE A 420 16.15 -6.99 -11.26
N VAL A 421 16.71 -5.81 -11.53
CA VAL A 421 17.94 -5.30 -10.91
C VAL A 421 17.63 -4.62 -9.57
N GLN A 422 16.49 -3.92 -9.48
CA GLN A 422 16.04 -3.23 -8.27
C GLN A 422 14.51 -3.20 -8.20
N ALA A 423 13.96 -3.28 -6.98
CA ALA A 423 12.55 -2.98 -6.70
C ALA A 423 12.48 -2.12 -5.43
N THR A 424 11.76 -1.00 -5.49
CA THR A 424 11.68 0.02 -4.43
C THR A 424 10.23 0.24 -4.05
N GLN A 425 9.81 -0.21 -2.87
CA GLN A 425 8.44 -0.02 -2.39
C GLN A 425 8.20 1.44 -1.97
N LEU A 426 7.05 2.00 -2.38
CA LEU A 426 6.62 3.36 -2.07
C LEU A 426 5.54 3.38 -0.97
N ARG A 427 5.53 4.46 -0.18
CA ARG A 427 4.64 4.67 0.96
C ARG A 427 3.55 5.72 0.66
N ARG A 428 2.31 5.42 1.07
CA ARG A 428 1.17 6.36 0.94
C ARG A 428 1.38 7.57 1.85
N PHE A 429 0.95 8.74 1.37
CA PHE A 429 1.15 10.07 1.96
C PHE A 429 2.62 10.55 2.07
N GLU A 430 3.62 9.67 2.00
CA GLU A 430 5.04 10.01 1.97
C GLU A 430 5.57 10.16 0.54
N ASP A 431 5.38 9.16 -0.33
CA ASP A 431 5.84 9.14 -1.73
C ASP A 431 4.72 9.43 -2.74
N TYR A 432 3.50 9.00 -2.44
CA TYR A 432 2.32 9.15 -3.30
C TYR A 432 1.04 9.49 -2.53
N SER A 433 0.02 9.94 -3.25
CA SER A 433 -1.33 10.17 -2.74
C SER A 433 -2.39 9.75 -3.76
N PHE A 434 -3.65 9.73 -3.36
CA PHE A 434 -4.79 9.52 -4.25
C PHE A 434 -5.45 10.85 -4.64
N GLU A 435 -5.92 10.93 -5.88
CA GLU A 435 -6.84 11.97 -6.35
C GLU A 435 -8.21 11.80 -5.66
N PRO A 436 -8.76 12.84 -4.98
CA PRO A 436 -9.94 12.74 -4.13
C PRO A 436 -11.24 12.17 -4.73
N PHE A 437 -11.45 12.27 -6.04
CA PHE A 437 -12.72 11.86 -6.68
C PHE A 437 -12.66 10.48 -7.34
N SER A 438 -11.56 10.15 -8.02
CA SER A 438 -11.39 8.91 -8.79
C SER A 438 -10.48 7.87 -8.13
N GLY A 439 -9.66 8.26 -7.15
CA GLY A 439 -8.69 7.35 -6.53
C GLY A 439 -7.52 6.99 -7.46
N ARG A 440 -7.15 7.88 -8.37
CA ARG A 440 -5.94 7.75 -9.20
C ARG A 440 -4.69 8.12 -8.40
N ILE A 441 -3.59 7.41 -8.64
CA ILE A 441 -2.31 7.58 -7.95
C ILE A 441 -1.59 8.82 -8.49
N LEU A 442 -1.12 9.65 -7.57
CA LEU A 442 -0.32 10.85 -7.82
C LEU A 442 0.99 10.72 -7.03
N PHE A 443 2.11 10.54 -7.71
CA PHE A 443 3.44 10.56 -7.06
C PHE A 443 3.83 11.99 -6.69
N LYS A 444 4.67 12.16 -5.67
CA LYS A 444 5.26 13.47 -5.33
C LYS A 444 6.47 13.84 -6.19
N GLN A 445 6.99 12.90 -6.97
CA GLN A 445 8.11 13.07 -7.90
C GLN A 445 7.76 12.38 -9.22
N ALA A 446 8.29 12.91 -10.32
CA ALA A 446 8.16 12.27 -11.62
C ALA A 446 9.06 11.03 -11.71
N ILE A 447 8.56 9.91 -12.23
CA ILE A 447 9.32 8.67 -12.35
C ILE A 447 9.97 8.58 -13.74
N PRO A 448 11.31 8.63 -13.89
CA PRO A 448 11.97 8.55 -15.19
C PRO A 448 11.73 7.19 -15.86
N ALA A 449 11.67 7.16 -17.20
CA ALA A 449 11.43 5.92 -17.96
C ALA A 449 12.64 4.95 -17.96
N LEU A 450 13.84 5.50 -17.74
CA LEU A 450 15.13 4.80 -17.80
C LEU A 450 16.00 5.18 -16.60
N THR A 451 17.02 4.38 -16.29
CA THR A 451 18.14 4.79 -15.42
C THR A 451 19.21 5.53 -16.23
N PRO A 452 20.19 6.21 -15.58
CA PRO A 452 21.34 6.80 -16.27
C PRO A 452 22.21 5.80 -17.07
N ASN A 453 22.03 4.49 -16.89
CA ASN A 453 22.72 3.43 -17.64
C ASN A 453 21.90 2.97 -18.88
N GLY A 454 20.65 3.42 -19.00
CA GLY A 454 19.68 2.99 -20.02
C GLY A 454 18.79 1.81 -19.60
N ASP A 455 18.71 1.47 -18.32
CA ASP A 455 17.88 0.36 -17.83
C ASP A 455 16.42 0.78 -17.66
N PRO A 456 15.43 0.04 -18.21
CA PRO A 456 14.01 0.39 -18.11
C PRO A 456 13.45 0.38 -16.67
N GLN A 457 12.64 1.40 -16.38
CA GLN A 457 11.89 1.55 -15.14
C GLN A 457 10.38 1.36 -15.35
N SER A 458 9.72 0.78 -14.35
CA SER A 458 8.30 0.48 -14.35
C SER A 458 7.68 0.67 -12.96
N ILE A 459 6.37 0.89 -12.93
CA ILE A 459 5.55 1.12 -11.73
C ILE A 459 4.66 -0.10 -11.57
N ARG A 460 4.91 -0.93 -10.55
CA ARG A 460 4.06 -2.07 -10.19
C ARG A 460 3.09 -1.67 -9.09
N ILE A 461 1.82 -2.08 -9.24
CA ILE A 461 0.74 -1.81 -8.28
C ILE A 461 0.06 -3.14 -7.98
N SER A 462 0.21 -3.64 -6.75
CA SER A 462 -0.51 -4.80 -6.23
C SER A 462 -1.67 -4.33 -5.36
N TYR A 463 -2.86 -4.93 -5.50
CA TYR A 463 -4.06 -4.58 -4.73
C TYR A 463 -5.06 -5.75 -4.70
N GLU A 464 -6.10 -5.67 -3.89
CA GLU A 464 -7.18 -6.66 -3.82
C GLU A 464 -8.45 -6.14 -4.52
N VAL A 465 -9.20 -7.05 -5.14
CA VAL A 465 -10.42 -6.78 -5.90
C VAL A 465 -11.55 -7.67 -5.38
N ASP A 466 -12.75 -7.13 -5.13
CA ASP A 466 -13.94 -7.97 -4.88
C ASP A 466 -14.48 -8.54 -6.20
N GLN A 467 -14.40 -9.87 -6.35
CA GLN A 467 -14.92 -10.58 -7.52
C GLN A 467 -16.43 -10.82 -7.44
N GLY A 468 -17.05 -10.57 -6.27
CA GLY A 468 -18.42 -10.98 -5.99
C GLY A 468 -18.58 -12.50 -5.89
N GLY A 469 -19.84 -12.94 -5.80
CA GLY A 469 -20.19 -14.37 -5.65
C GLY A 469 -20.18 -14.87 -4.21
N GLU A 470 -19.98 -16.18 -4.03
CA GLU A 470 -19.89 -16.81 -2.72
C GLU A 470 -18.50 -16.67 -2.12
N LYS A 471 -18.42 -16.57 -0.78
CA LYS A 471 -17.14 -16.56 -0.07
C LYS A 471 -16.46 -17.92 -0.09
N PHE A 472 -15.15 -17.92 -0.21
CA PHE A 472 -14.31 -19.11 -0.23
C PHE A 472 -13.20 -19.06 0.83
N TRP A 473 -12.68 -20.23 1.19
CA TRP A 473 -11.58 -20.36 2.14
C TRP A 473 -10.23 -20.35 1.44
N THR A 474 -9.34 -19.47 1.88
CA THR A 474 -7.91 -19.51 1.58
C THR A 474 -7.17 -19.84 2.87
N VAL A 475 -6.46 -20.96 2.91
CA VAL A 475 -5.67 -21.39 4.07
C VAL A 475 -4.20 -21.53 3.68
N GLY A 476 -3.30 -21.20 4.59
CA GLY A 476 -1.88 -21.36 4.36
C GLY A 476 -1.06 -21.54 5.62
N VAL A 477 0.09 -22.18 5.47
CA VAL A 477 1.13 -22.33 6.51
C VAL A 477 2.48 -22.09 5.87
N ASP A 478 3.40 -21.47 6.59
CA ASP A 478 4.77 -21.27 6.13
C ASP A 478 5.73 -21.20 7.33
N GLY A 479 7.02 -21.43 7.09
CA GLY A 479 7.99 -21.29 8.17
C GLY A 479 9.44 -21.50 7.73
N GLN A 480 10.34 -21.27 8.67
CA GLN A 480 11.78 -21.38 8.55
C GLN A 480 12.37 -21.70 9.93
N VAL A 481 13.22 -22.72 10.01
CA VAL A 481 13.98 -23.09 11.22
C VAL A 481 15.48 -22.96 10.96
N GLN A 482 16.17 -22.26 11.84
CA GLN A 482 17.62 -22.08 11.86
C GLN A 482 18.27 -23.24 12.64
N LEU A 483 18.82 -24.21 11.92
CA LEU A 483 19.53 -25.38 12.44
C LEU A 483 21.00 -25.02 12.72
N GLY A 484 21.25 -24.53 13.93
CA GLY A 484 22.56 -24.01 14.33
C GLY A 484 22.93 -22.75 13.55
N LYS A 485 24.22 -22.41 13.50
CA LYS A 485 24.66 -21.17 12.84
C LYS A 485 24.74 -21.27 11.29
N MET A 486 24.73 -22.49 10.74
CA MET A 486 25.02 -22.78 9.33
C MET A 486 23.80 -23.09 8.46
N VAL A 487 22.81 -23.86 8.94
CA VAL A 487 21.71 -24.34 8.08
C VAL A 487 20.41 -23.65 8.45
N SER A 488 19.62 -23.28 7.44
CA SER A 488 18.20 -22.96 7.58
C SER A 488 17.37 -23.90 6.71
N LEU A 489 16.18 -24.28 7.16
CA LEU A 489 15.23 -25.08 6.40
C LEU A 489 13.85 -24.44 6.52
N GLY A 490 13.14 -24.28 5.42
CA GLY A 490 11.82 -23.66 5.39
C GLY A 490 10.91 -24.19 4.30
N GLY A 491 9.71 -23.63 4.22
CA GLY A 491 8.72 -23.99 3.21
C GLY A 491 7.46 -23.15 3.31
N SER A 492 6.49 -23.48 2.45
CA SER A 492 5.12 -22.97 2.49
C SER A 492 4.13 -23.97 1.89
N ALA A 493 2.88 -23.89 2.30
CA ALA A 493 1.76 -24.56 1.65
C ALA A 493 0.53 -23.65 1.74
N VAL A 494 -0.15 -23.43 0.61
CA VAL A 494 -1.36 -22.60 0.51
C VAL A 494 -2.38 -23.34 -0.34
N GLU A 495 -3.63 -23.34 0.11
CA GLU A 495 -4.80 -23.80 -0.63
C GLU A 495 -5.85 -22.69 -0.64
N ASP A 496 -6.12 -22.15 -1.82
CA ASP A 496 -7.18 -21.18 -2.10
C ASP A 496 -8.34 -21.90 -2.84
N ARG A 497 -9.53 -21.86 -2.23
CA ARG A 497 -10.72 -22.56 -2.73
C ARG A 497 -11.67 -21.65 -3.51
N ASN A 498 -11.19 -20.55 -4.08
CA ASN A 498 -11.94 -19.67 -4.97
C ASN A 498 -12.67 -20.48 -6.06
N PRO A 499 -14.02 -20.46 -6.17
CA PRO A 499 -14.75 -21.31 -7.12
C PRO A 499 -14.48 -20.92 -8.60
N LEU A 500 -14.09 -19.66 -8.83
CA LEU A 500 -13.75 -19.08 -10.14
C LEU A 500 -12.26 -19.19 -10.48
N SER A 501 -11.41 -19.50 -9.51
CA SER A 501 -9.95 -19.50 -9.67
C SER A 501 -9.23 -20.37 -8.61
N PRO A 502 -9.56 -21.68 -8.46
CA PRO A 502 -8.91 -22.52 -7.45
C PRO A 502 -7.39 -22.51 -7.61
N TYR A 503 -6.67 -22.41 -6.49
CA TYR A 503 -5.22 -22.26 -6.50
C TYR A 503 -4.57 -23.04 -5.35
N LYS A 504 -3.45 -23.71 -5.62
CA LYS A 504 -2.62 -24.38 -4.63
C LYS A 504 -1.16 -24.04 -4.89
N LEU A 505 -0.41 -23.82 -3.82
CA LEU A 505 1.03 -23.61 -3.84
C LEU A 505 1.67 -24.46 -2.74
N HIS A 506 2.73 -25.18 -3.06
CA HIS A 506 3.59 -25.84 -2.08
C HIS A 506 5.04 -25.44 -2.35
N SER A 507 5.86 -25.24 -1.32
CA SER A 507 7.30 -25.02 -1.46
C SER A 507 8.12 -25.61 -0.31
N VAL A 508 9.38 -25.91 -0.60
CA VAL A 508 10.42 -26.25 0.37
C VAL A 508 11.68 -25.50 -0.02
N ASN A 509 12.36 -24.88 0.94
CA ASN A 509 13.64 -24.20 0.75
C ASN A 509 14.64 -24.57 1.84
N ALA A 510 15.93 -24.44 1.55
CA ALA A 510 17.02 -24.62 2.49
C ALA A 510 18.11 -23.59 2.22
N GLY A 511 18.61 -22.92 3.25
CA GLY A 511 19.83 -22.14 3.22
C GLY A 511 20.97 -22.95 3.86
N VAL A 512 22.15 -22.98 3.22
CA VAL A 512 23.35 -23.64 3.75
C VAL A 512 24.50 -22.66 3.64
N ARG A 513 24.85 -22.07 4.78
CA ARG A 513 25.98 -21.15 4.96
C ARG A 513 27.24 -21.99 5.14
N LEU A 514 28.10 -22.00 4.11
CA LEU A 514 29.24 -22.92 4.02
C LEU A 514 30.49 -22.42 4.81
N GLY A 515 30.42 -21.22 5.37
CA GLY A 515 31.41 -20.64 6.27
C GLY A 515 31.15 -19.15 6.49
N GLU A 516 31.98 -18.48 7.31
CA GLU A 516 31.95 -17.00 7.55
C GLU A 516 31.79 -16.19 6.25
N HIS A 517 32.31 -16.81 5.21
CA HIS A 517 32.27 -16.44 3.83
C HIS A 517 31.74 -17.61 2.97
N SER A 518 30.40 -17.88 2.98
CA SER A 518 29.59 -18.47 1.87
C SER A 518 28.11 -18.68 2.24
N LEU A 519 27.19 -18.57 1.27
CA LEU A 519 25.77 -19.00 1.41
C LEU A 519 25.21 -19.63 0.13
N LEU A 520 24.74 -20.87 0.25
CA LEU A 520 23.87 -21.55 -0.72
C LEU A 520 22.40 -21.42 -0.30
N VAL A 521 21.49 -21.25 -1.26
CA VAL A 521 20.05 -21.42 -1.10
C VAL A 521 19.55 -22.41 -2.16
N VAL A 522 18.67 -23.33 -1.78
CA VAL A 522 17.93 -24.21 -2.68
C VAL A 522 16.46 -24.03 -2.38
N GLU A 523 15.60 -24.00 -3.39
CA GLU A 523 14.15 -23.91 -3.24
C GLU A 523 13.44 -24.66 -4.36
N VAL A 524 12.38 -25.39 -4.02
CA VAL A 524 11.45 -26.01 -4.97
C VAL A 524 10.03 -25.58 -4.63
N ALA A 525 9.20 -25.40 -5.65
CA ALA A 525 7.79 -25.09 -5.52
C ALA A 525 6.95 -25.87 -6.55
N ARG A 526 5.67 -26.08 -6.24
CA ARG A 526 4.68 -26.60 -7.19
C ARG A 526 3.39 -25.82 -7.04
N THR A 527 2.77 -25.50 -8.17
CA THR A 527 1.46 -24.83 -8.22
C THR A 527 0.44 -25.71 -8.89
N THR A 528 -0.83 -25.54 -8.54
CA THR A 528 -1.98 -26.07 -9.30
C THR A 528 -3.01 -24.97 -9.38
N SER A 529 -3.48 -24.67 -10.59
CA SER A 529 -4.43 -23.58 -10.84
C SER A 529 -5.43 -23.96 -11.92
N THR A 530 -6.63 -23.39 -11.89
CA THR A 530 -7.53 -23.44 -13.05
C THR A 530 -7.09 -22.44 -14.13
N SER A 531 -7.05 -22.90 -15.38
CA SER A 531 -7.05 -22.05 -16.57
C SER A 531 -8.39 -22.13 -17.29
N TYR A 532 -8.70 -21.08 -18.06
CA TYR A 532 -9.85 -20.98 -18.94
C TYR A 532 -9.35 -20.59 -20.34
N SER A 533 -9.95 -21.10 -21.41
CA SER A 533 -9.60 -20.67 -22.77
C SER A 533 -10.82 -20.37 -23.62
N ALA A 534 -10.86 -19.18 -24.22
CA ALA A 534 -11.89 -18.76 -25.16
C ALA A 534 -11.27 -17.89 -26.27
N GLY A 535 -11.77 -18.02 -27.51
CA GLY A 535 -11.28 -17.23 -28.65
C GLY A 535 -9.80 -17.39 -28.98
N GLY A 536 -9.13 -18.46 -28.52
CA GLY A 536 -7.68 -18.66 -28.64
C GLY A 536 -6.83 -17.93 -27.60
N SER A 537 -7.45 -17.26 -26.63
CA SER A 537 -6.80 -16.63 -25.47
C SER A 537 -6.94 -17.48 -24.21
N ILE A 538 -6.03 -17.31 -23.24
CA ILE A 538 -6.01 -18.06 -21.96
C ILE A 538 -6.17 -17.09 -20.78
N TYR A 539 -6.96 -17.48 -19.78
CA TYR A 539 -7.33 -16.69 -18.60
C TYR A 539 -7.22 -17.55 -17.32
N THR A 540 -7.15 -16.95 -16.11
CA THR A 540 -7.25 -17.71 -14.83
C THR A 540 -8.59 -17.51 -14.10
N THR A 541 -9.50 -16.77 -14.71
CA THR A 541 -10.89 -16.57 -14.26
C THR A 541 -11.81 -16.69 -15.48
N PRO A 542 -13.09 -17.08 -15.32
CA PRO A 542 -14.03 -17.09 -16.43
C PRO A 542 -14.07 -15.75 -17.17
N SER A 543 -13.93 -15.79 -18.49
CA SER A 543 -14.08 -14.64 -19.37
C SER A 543 -15.55 -14.33 -19.68
N GLY A 544 -16.44 -15.31 -19.48
CA GLY A 544 -17.85 -15.25 -19.87
C GLY A 544 -18.08 -15.32 -21.39
N GLN A 545 -17.04 -15.58 -22.18
CA GLN A 545 -17.15 -15.72 -23.64
C GLN A 545 -17.79 -17.05 -24.03
N ALA A 546 -18.54 -17.05 -25.14
CA ALA A 546 -19.14 -18.26 -25.68
C ALA A 546 -18.05 -19.22 -26.20
N GLY A 547 -18.15 -20.50 -25.84
CA GLY A 547 -17.14 -21.52 -26.19
C GLY A 547 -15.95 -21.59 -25.25
N GLU A 548 -16.02 -20.98 -24.06
CA GLU A 548 -15.00 -21.12 -23.02
C GLU A 548 -14.82 -22.56 -22.54
N LEU A 549 -13.59 -23.05 -22.57
CA LEU A 549 -13.13 -24.28 -21.91
C LEU A 549 -12.52 -23.95 -20.54
N ARG A 550 -12.48 -24.95 -19.64
CA ARG A 550 -11.89 -24.85 -18.30
C ARG A 550 -11.05 -26.10 -18.01
N ASP A 551 -9.78 -25.90 -17.68
CA ASP A 551 -8.82 -26.96 -17.38
C ASP A 551 -8.15 -26.75 -16.02
N GLU A 552 -7.69 -27.83 -15.38
CA GLU A 552 -6.79 -27.76 -14.22
C GLU A 552 -5.35 -28.00 -14.69
N VAL A 553 -4.47 -27.03 -14.43
CA VAL A 553 -3.06 -27.06 -14.85
C VAL A 553 -2.14 -27.07 -13.63
N SER A 554 -0.99 -27.75 -13.72
CA SER A 554 -0.04 -27.80 -12.61
C SER A 554 1.42 -27.85 -13.07
N GLY A 555 2.20 -26.83 -12.74
CA GLY A 555 3.63 -26.77 -13.01
C GLY A 555 4.48 -26.75 -11.73
N ASN A 556 5.73 -27.17 -11.87
CA ASN A 556 6.74 -27.07 -10.83
C ASN A 556 7.69 -25.90 -11.14
N ALA A 557 8.35 -25.38 -10.11
CA ALA A 557 9.52 -24.53 -10.25
C ALA A 557 10.60 -24.95 -9.26
N ALA A 558 11.85 -24.68 -9.60
CA ALA A 558 13.01 -24.93 -8.74
C ALA A 558 14.03 -23.81 -8.91
N ARG A 559 14.84 -23.57 -7.87
CA ARG A 559 16.05 -22.76 -7.94
C ARG A 559 17.15 -23.24 -7.00
N VAL A 560 18.37 -22.87 -7.34
CA VAL A 560 19.60 -23.01 -6.58
C VAL A 560 20.34 -21.68 -6.71
N GLU A 561 20.87 -21.12 -5.63
CA GLU A 561 21.60 -19.85 -5.64
C GLU A 561 22.72 -19.88 -4.60
N LEU A 562 23.97 -19.92 -5.06
CA LEU A 562 25.18 -19.82 -4.25
C LEU A 562 25.76 -18.40 -4.37
N GLN A 563 26.13 -17.80 -3.25
CA GLN A 563 26.73 -16.46 -3.19
C GLN A 563 27.96 -16.46 -2.28
N HIS A 564 28.97 -15.67 -2.67
CA HIS A 564 30.22 -15.46 -1.93
C HIS A 564 30.82 -14.05 -2.13
N LYS A 565 31.28 -13.36 -1.07
CA LYS A 565 31.84 -11.98 -0.98
C LYS A 565 32.85 -11.87 0.16
N ASP A 566 34.13 -12.08 -0.14
CA ASP A 566 35.23 -11.74 0.76
C ASP A 566 35.94 -10.45 0.31
N GLU A 567 37.13 -10.15 0.86
CA GLU A 567 37.90 -8.96 0.48
C GLU A 567 38.41 -8.98 -0.98
N LYS A 568 38.59 -10.16 -1.59
CA LYS A 568 39.21 -10.35 -2.91
C LYS A 568 38.29 -11.04 -3.90
N LEU A 569 37.70 -12.18 -3.51
CA LEU A 569 36.79 -12.96 -4.32
C LEU A 569 35.35 -12.54 -4.00
N GLU A 570 34.59 -12.39 -5.07
CA GLU A 570 33.16 -12.25 -5.01
C GLU A 570 32.56 -13.10 -6.15
N ALA A 571 31.59 -13.98 -5.86
CA ALA A 571 31.02 -15.00 -6.74
C ALA A 571 29.51 -15.21 -6.50
N LYS A 572 28.71 -15.36 -7.57
CA LYS A 572 27.30 -15.82 -7.48
C LYS A 572 27.00 -16.81 -8.59
N ALA A 573 26.68 -18.05 -8.23
CA ALA A 573 26.05 -19.01 -9.12
C ALA A 573 24.55 -19.06 -8.85
N PHE A 574 23.72 -19.15 -9.89
CA PHE A 574 22.30 -19.37 -9.76
C PHE A 574 21.78 -20.29 -10.86
N TRP A 575 20.72 -21.01 -10.57
CA TRP A 575 19.93 -21.78 -11.51
C TRP A 575 18.48 -21.70 -11.06
N SER A 576 17.56 -21.55 -12.00
CA SER A 576 16.14 -21.56 -11.74
C SER A 576 15.39 -22.01 -12.99
N ARG A 577 14.26 -22.69 -12.80
CA ARG A 577 13.44 -23.20 -13.89
C ARG A 577 12.01 -23.39 -13.45
N SER A 578 11.09 -23.25 -14.39
CA SER A 578 9.68 -23.56 -14.22
C SER A 578 9.15 -24.44 -15.37
N ASP A 579 8.02 -25.09 -15.12
CA ASP A 579 7.15 -25.64 -16.16
C ASP A 579 6.20 -24.57 -16.71
N GLN A 580 5.66 -24.76 -17.92
CA GLN A 580 4.73 -23.81 -18.57
C GLN A 580 3.54 -23.46 -17.63
N ASP A 581 3.00 -24.47 -16.95
CA ASP A 581 1.86 -24.36 -16.03
C ASP A 581 2.22 -23.87 -14.61
N PHE A 582 3.45 -23.40 -14.37
CA PHE A 582 3.82 -22.84 -13.08
C PHE A 582 3.30 -21.41 -12.95
N ASN A 583 2.42 -21.19 -11.97
CA ASN A 583 1.64 -19.97 -11.83
C ASN A 583 1.85 -19.39 -10.44
N ASN A 584 2.75 -18.43 -10.28
CA ASN A 584 2.84 -17.63 -9.06
C ASN A 584 3.40 -16.24 -9.36
N THR A 585 2.55 -15.22 -9.36
CA THR A 585 2.94 -13.81 -9.58
C THR A 585 3.92 -13.29 -8.51
N ALA A 586 3.91 -13.86 -7.30
CA ALA A 586 4.86 -13.52 -6.23
C ALA A 586 6.21 -14.25 -6.33
N ALA A 587 6.36 -15.27 -7.20
CA ALA A 587 7.60 -16.06 -7.30
C ALA A 587 8.78 -15.32 -7.96
N GLY A 588 8.52 -14.19 -8.63
CA GLY A 588 9.55 -13.44 -9.37
C GLY A 588 10.25 -14.26 -10.47
N ILE A 589 9.58 -15.30 -10.97
CA ILE A 589 9.84 -16.04 -12.20
C ILE A 589 8.47 -16.46 -12.76
N THR A 590 8.26 -16.33 -14.06
CA THR A 590 7.02 -16.74 -14.74
C THR A 590 7.05 -18.22 -15.11
N GLY A 591 5.89 -18.83 -15.36
CA GLY A 591 5.80 -20.15 -15.96
C GLY A 591 6.52 -20.23 -17.31
N GLY A 592 6.97 -21.43 -17.67
CA GLY A 592 7.72 -21.74 -18.88
C GLY A 592 9.21 -21.38 -18.84
N ARG A 593 9.58 -20.43 -17.98
CA ARG A 593 10.89 -19.78 -17.95
C ARG A 593 11.97 -20.55 -17.19
N GLY A 594 13.18 -20.54 -17.73
CA GLY A 594 14.43 -20.95 -17.09
C GLY A 594 15.47 -19.83 -17.09
N GLU A 595 16.25 -19.72 -16.02
CA GLU A 595 17.42 -18.85 -15.92
C GLU A 595 18.53 -19.57 -15.16
N ALA A 596 19.71 -19.71 -15.76
CA ALA A 596 20.92 -20.17 -15.11
C ALA A 596 22.01 -19.10 -15.25
N GLY A 597 22.96 -19.07 -14.32
CA GLY A 597 24.15 -18.26 -14.50
C GLY A 597 25.21 -18.47 -13.44
N LEU A 598 26.43 -18.08 -13.80
CA LEU A 598 27.55 -17.89 -12.91
C LEU A 598 28.05 -16.48 -13.16
N LYS A 599 28.20 -15.69 -12.12
CA LYS A 599 29.07 -14.51 -12.15
C LYS A 599 30.23 -14.78 -11.18
N ALA A 600 31.43 -14.39 -11.56
CA ALA A 600 32.68 -14.49 -10.80
C ALA A 600 33.44 -13.15 -10.88
N GLY A 601 34.15 -12.75 -9.83
CA GLY A 601 34.91 -11.50 -9.82
C GLY A 601 35.99 -11.49 -8.74
N TYR A 602 37.25 -11.33 -9.15
CA TYR A 602 38.41 -11.49 -8.29
C TYR A 602 39.38 -10.32 -8.41
N LYS A 603 39.63 -9.63 -7.30
CA LYS A 603 40.60 -8.54 -7.18
C LYS A 603 42.01 -9.11 -7.16
N LEU A 604 42.70 -9.12 -8.31
CA LEU A 604 44.13 -9.43 -8.42
C LEU A 604 44.97 -8.43 -7.63
N SER A 605 44.52 -7.17 -7.55
CA SER A 605 45.11 -6.09 -6.77
C SER A 605 44.02 -5.07 -6.38
N PRO A 606 44.32 -4.06 -5.54
CA PRO A 606 43.39 -2.94 -5.31
C PRO A 606 42.99 -2.17 -6.58
N SER A 607 43.72 -2.32 -7.69
CA SER A 607 43.45 -1.68 -8.97
C SER A 607 42.89 -2.62 -10.05
N VAL A 608 43.20 -3.92 -10.03
CA VAL A 608 42.81 -4.88 -11.08
C VAL A 608 41.80 -5.90 -10.56
N THR A 609 40.63 -5.97 -11.19
CA THR A 609 39.61 -7.00 -10.97
C THR A 609 39.38 -7.79 -12.26
N VAL A 610 39.62 -9.11 -12.23
CA VAL A 610 39.20 -10.03 -13.30
C VAL A 610 37.80 -10.50 -12.98
N TYR A 611 36.89 -10.49 -13.95
CA TYR A 611 35.53 -10.97 -13.77
C TYR A 611 35.08 -11.88 -14.91
N GLY A 612 34.03 -12.64 -14.66
CA GLY A 612 33.34 -13.44 -15.66
C GLY A 612 31.86 -13.49 -15.36
N GLU A 613 31.04 -13.50 -16.40
CA GLU A 613 29.62 -13.82 -16.30
C GLU A 613 29.24 -14.85 -17.36
N ALA A 614 28.47 -15.84 -16.99
CA ALA A 614 27.79 -16.76 -17.88
C ALA A 614 26.32 -16.74 -17.45
N ILE A 615 25.41 -16.55 -18.39
CA ILE A 615 23.96 -16.53 -18.16
C ILE A 615 23.33 -17.32 -19.30
N ARG A 616 22.40 -18.20 -18.96
CA ARG A 616 21.49 -18.84 -19.89
C ARG A 616 20.06 -18.50 -19.49
N SER A 617 19.22 -18.20 -20.46
CA SER A 617 17.78 -18.09 -20.26
C SER A 617 17.07 -18.99 -21.27
N ASP A 618 16.09 -19.77 -20.84
CA ASP A 618 15.19 -20.49 -21.75
C ASP A 618 13.73 -20.13 -21.48
N GLU A 619 12.89 -20.22 -22.50
CA GLU A 619 11.45 -20.03 -22.44
C GLU A 619 10.76 -21.14 -23.21
N ARG A 620 10.09 -22.01 -22.48
CA ARG A 620 9.48 -23.23 -23.01
C ARG A 620 8.18 -22.94 -23.73
N SER A 621 7.55 -21.77 -23.59
CA SER A 621 6.33 -21.43 -24.34
C SER A 621 6.58 -21.21 -25.84
N THR A 622 7.82 -20.84 -26.23
CA THR A 622 8.20 -20.50 -27.61
C THR A 622 9.48 -21.21 -28.08
N ASP A 623 9.98 -22.17 -27.30
CA ASP A 623 11.31 -22.82 -27.43
C ASP A 623 12.47 -21.82 -27.60
N ALA A 624 12.32 -20.63 -27.02
CA ALA A 624 13.29 -19.56 -27.13
C ALA A 624 14.42 -19.74 -26.12
N ARG A 625 15.65 -19.43 -26.52
CA ARG A 625 16.84 -19.62 -25.68
C ARG A 625 17.88 -18.55 -25.95
N ARG A 626 18.51 -18.10 -24.86
CA ARG A 626 19.73 -17.31 -24.81
C ARG A 626 20.82 -18.06 -24.06
N ASP A 627 22.01 -18.14 -24.63
CA ASP A 627 23.25 -18.34 -23.88
C ASP A 627 24.10 -17.06 -24.03
N ALA A 628 24.69 -16.55 -22.95
CA ALA A 628 25.56 -15.39 -22.97
C ALA A 628 26.72 -15.60 -21.98
N GLN A 629 27.96 -15.58 -22.46
CA GLN A 629 29.18 -15.78 -21.67
C GLN A 629 30.10 -14.59 -21.89
N ARG A 630 30.77 -14.07 -20.86
CA ARG A 630 31.68 -12.95 -20.95
C ARG A 630 32.79 -13.11 -19.93
N LEU A 631 34.03 -12.88 -20.33
CA LEU A 631 35.21 -12.84 -19.47
C LEU A 631 35.87 -11.48 -19.63
N GLY A 632 36.29 -10.85 -18.54
CA GLY A 632 36.79 -9.48 -18.58
C GLY A 632 37.80 -9.12 -17.51
N VAL A 633 38.51 -8.02 -17.75
CA VAL A 633 39.47 -7.41 -16.83
C VAL A 633 39.12 -5.93 -16.69
N ALA A 634 38.69 -5.55 -15.50
CA ALA A 634 38.46 -4.18 -15.08
C ALA A 634 39.71 -3.66 -14.35
N TRP A 635 40.42 -2.72 -14.98
CA TRP A 635 41.68 -2.16 -14.47
C TRP A 635 41.54 -0.66 -14.20
N ASN A 636 41.65 -0.29 -12.93
CA ASN A 636 41.85 1.07 -12.47
C ASN A 636 43.31 1.47 -12.78
N ALA A 637 43.59 1.85 -14.02
CA ALA A 637 44.92 2.27 -14.49
C ALA A 637 45.45 3.51 -13.77
N SER A 638 44.54 4.32 -13.20
CA SER A 638 44.82 5.34 -12.19
C SER A 638 43.55 5.66 -11.41
N GLU A 639 43.61 6.57 -10.44
CA GLU A 639 42.44 7.17 -9.77
C GLU A 639 41.43 7.81 -10.75
N ARG A 640 41.82 8.03 -12.01
CA ARG A 640 40.99 8.64 -13.06
C ARG A 640 40.56 7.70 -14.18
N TRP A 641 41.23 6.56 -14.36
CA TRP A 641 40.99 5.67 -15.51
C TRP A 641 40.58 4.28 -15.03
N LEU A 642 39.35 3.87 -15.37
CA LEU A 642 38.88 2.48 -15.28
C LEU A 642 38.69 1.94 -16.69
N LEU A 643 39.55 1.01 -17.10
CA LEU A 643 39.50 0.32 -18.39
C LEU A 643 38.83 -1.04 -18.21
N ASP A 644 37.89 -1.39 -19.08
CA ASP A 644 37.25 -2.70 -19.16
C ASP A 644 37.63 -3.37 -20.48
N VAL A 645 38.35 -4.48 -20.43
CA VAL A 645 38.59 -5.33 -21.61
C VAL A 645 37.85 -6.63 -21.38
N SER A 646 36.83 -6.91 -22.17
CA SER A 646 36.08 -8.17 -22.08
C SER A 646 35.82 -8.81 -23.44
N VAL A 647 35.75 -10.14 -23.46
CA VAL A 647 35.32 -10.94 -24.61
C VAL A 647 34.00 -11.60 -24.22
N GLN A 648 32.99 -11.49 -25.07
CA GLN A 648 31.66 -12.05 -24.87
C GLN A 648 31.26 -12.97 -26.02
N HIS A 649 30.58 -14.07 -25.73
CA HIS A 649 29.91 -14.92 -26.70
C HIS A 649 28.43 -14.96 -26.34
N MET A 650 27.56 -14.55 -27.27
CA MET A 650 26.11 -14.53 -27.09
C MET A 650 25.42 -15.25 -28.25
N LYS A 651 24.49 -16.15 -27.90
CA LYS A 651 23.75 -16.99 -28.82
C LYS A 651 22.27 -16.94 -28.45
N GLU A 652 21.40 -16.55 -29.39
CA GLU A 652 19.95 -16.42 -29.21
C GLU A 652 19.22 -17.20 -30.30
N SER A 653 18.13 -17.87 -29.96
CA SER A 653 17.31 -18.63 -30.90
C SER A 653 15.85 -18.60 -30.47
N GLY A 654 14.93 -18.27 -31.38
CA GLY A 654 13.50 -18.10 -31.07
C GLY A 654 13.20 -16.83 -30.26
N GLY A 655 11.96 -16.35 -30.29
CA GLY A 655 11.51 -15.16 -29.57
C GLY A 655 10.84 -15.48 -28.24
N MET A 656 11.28 -14.87 -27.13
CA MET A 656 10.54 -14.92 -25.87
C MET A 656 9.37 -13.94 -25.96
N PRO A 657 8.16 -14.28 -25.49
CA PRO A 657 7.08 -13.31 -25.36
C PRO A 657 7.47 -12.25 -24.33
N SER A 658 6.91 -11.04 -24.45
CA SER A 658 7.11 -9.97 -23.45
C SER A 658 6.33 -10.29 -22.16
N THR A 659 6.87 -11.19 -21.34
CA THR A 659 6.25 -11.71 -20.11
C THR A 659 5.93 -10.64 -19.07
N ALA A 660 6.60 -9.48 -19.14
CA ALA A 660 6.09 -8.26 -18.54
C ALA A 660 5.19 -7.54 -19.57
N GLY A 661 3.88 -7.66 -19.42
CA GLY A 661 2.89 -6.91 -20.20
C GLY A 661 2.82 -5.45 -19.74
N ILE A 662 3.93 -4.71 -19.87
CA ILE A 662 4.09 -3.40 -19.23
C ILE A 662 3.19 -2.35 -19.90
N ALA A 663 2.08 -2.01 -19.25
CA ALA A 663 1.02 -1.23 -19.84
C ALA A 663 1.37 0.27 -19.95
N PRO A 664 0.88 0.98 -20.99
CA PRO A 664 0.76 2.43 -20.95
C PRO A 664 -0.36 2.82 -19.96
N ASN A 665 -0.08 3.71 -19.01
CA ASN A 665 -1.10 4.29 -18.11
C ASN A 665 -1.62 5.65 -18.63
N THR A 666 -1.65 5.81 -19.95
CA THR A 666 -1.91 7.09 -20.63
C THR A 666 -3.13 6.99 -21.54
N SER A 667 -4.21 6.35 -21.06
CA SER A 667 -5.48 6.30 -21.79
C SER A 667 -6.32 7.53 -21.44
N PRO A 668 -6.80 8.30 -22.43
CA PRO A 668 -7.83 9.31 -22.21
C PRO A 668 -9.17 8.64 -21.87
N LEU A 669 -10.13 9.40 -21.36
CA LEU A 669 -11.49 8.90 -21.11
C LEU A 669 -12.16 8.62 -22.46
N GLY A 670 -12.69 7.42 -22.69
CA GLY A 670 -13.31 7.02 -23.95
C GLY A 670 -14.33 5.90 -23.76
N THR A 671 -15.21 5.70 -24.76
CA THR A 671 -16.51 5.00 -24.63
C THR A 671 -16.46 3.47 -24.44
N GLY A 672 -15.30 2.90 -24.14
CA GLY A 672 -15.19 1.52 -23.66
C GLY A 672 -15.75 1.34 -22.23
N LEU A 673 -15.93 0.09 -21.80
CA LEU A 673 -16.47 -0.29 -20.47
C LEU A 673 -15.58 0.07 -19.26
N ASN A 674 -14.66 1.03 -19.40
CA ASN A 674 -13.81 1.49 -18.30
C ASN A 674 -13.41 2.99 -18.40
N PRO A 675 -14.35 3.95 -18.32
CA PRO A 675 -14.01 5.37 -18.43
C PRO A 675 -13.27 5.93 -17.21
N THR A 676 -13.33 5.24 -16.05
CA THR A 676 -13.11 5.85 -14.71
C THR A 676 -12.03 5.18 -13.86
N GLY A 677 -11.11 4.42 -14.46
CA GLY A 677 -10.02 3.70 -13.77
C GLY A 677 -9.38 4.43 -12.59
N GLY A 678 -9.42 3.80 -11.40
CA GLY A 678 -8.96 4.34 -10.11
C GLY A 678 -9.72 3.72 -8.93
N PHE A 679 -9.20 3.88 -7.70
CA PHE A 679 -9.73 3.20 -6.50
C PHE A 679 -11.11 3.70 -6.01
N PHE A 680 -11.63 4.82 -6.52
CA PHE A 680 -12.90 5.42 -6.08
C PHE A 680 -13.93 5.56 -7.22
N GLY A 681 -13.69 4.96 -8.38
CA GLY A 681 -14.54 5.14 -9.57
C GLY A 681 -15.90 4.44 -9.48
N ASN A 682 -16.99 5.17 -9.73
CA ASN A 682 -18.28 4.56 -10.07
C ASN A 682 -18.17 3.89 -11.46
N GLY A 683 -18.43 2.58 -11.54
CA GLY A 683 -18.51 1.84 -12.80
C GLY A 683 -18.88 0.37 -12.62
N THR A 684 -19.95 -0.10 -13.28
CA THR A 684 -20.44 -1.47 -13.16
C THR A 684 -19.95 -2.39 -14.28
N ALA A 685 -18.92 -3.19 -14.01
CA ALA A 685 -18.69 -4.48 -14.66
C ALA A 685 -17.68 -5.31 -13.85
N ASN A 686 -17.95 -6.60 -13.63
CA ASN A 686 -16.94 -7.54 -13.16
C ASN A 686 -16.10 -7.96 -14.38
N THR A 687 -15.08 -7.18 -14.72
CA THR A 687 -14.27 -7.44 -15.92
C THR A 687 -13.29 -8.58 -15.66
N ALA A 688 -13.12 -9.45 -16.66
CA ALA A 688 -12.21 -10.58 -16.55
C ALA A 688 -10.77 -10.11 -16.33
N ILE A 689 -10.02 -10.88 -15.53
CA ILE A 689 -8.68 -10.55 -15.04
C ILE A 689 -7.63 -11.31 -15.84
N ASP A 690 -6.68 -10.56 -16.43
CA ASP A 690 -5.53 -11.12 -17.14
C ASP A 690 -4.63 -11.95 -16.18
N PRO A 691 -4.19 -13.16 -16.58
CA PRO A 691 -3.50 -14.07 -15.67
C PRO A 691 -2.03 -13.72 -15.40
N VAL A 692 -1.40 -12.90 -16.24
CA VAL A 692 0.03 -12.52 -16.15
C VAL A 692 0.20 -11.12 -15.55
N THR A 693 -0.76 -10.24 -15.81
CA THR A 693 -0.70 -8.80 -15.50
C THR A 693 -1.84 -8.31 -14.61
N GLY A 694 -2.77 -9.18 -14.20
CA GLY A 694 -3.88 -8.87 -13.30
C GLY A 694 -4.92 -7.87 -13.84
N GLY A 695 -4.70 -7.27 -15.00
CA GLY A 695 -5.48 -6.15 -15.51
C GLY A 695 -6.83 -6.54 -16.10
N SER A 696 -7.72 -5.56 -16.22
CA SER A 696 -8.98 -5.71 -16.96
C SER A 696 -8.73 -6.07 -18.44
N ILE A 697 -9.45 -7.08 -18.93
CA ILE A 697 -9.41 -7.59 -20.31
C ILE A 697 -10.29 -6.77 -21.29
N THR A 698 -11.16 -5.87 -20.81
CA THR A 698 -12.13 -5.12 -21.65
C THR A 698 -11.53 -3.99 -22.53
N THR A 699 -10.23 -4.00 -22.76
CA THR A 699 -9.53 -3.15 -23.73
C THR A 699 -8.66 -4.02 -24.62
N PHE A 700 -8.69 -3.81 -25.95
CA PHE A 700 -7.98 -4.61 -26.95
C PHE A 700 -6.45 -4.44 -26.93
N ALA A 701 -5.82 -4.82 -25.82
CA ALA A 701 -4.42 -5.16 -25.71
C ALA A 701 -4.31 -6.65 -25.30
N PRO A 702 -4.71 -7.59 -26.18
CA PRO A 702 -4.43 -9.00 -25.93
C PRO A 702 -2.92 -9.20 -25.78
N ILE A 703 -2.50 -10.04 -24.82
CA ILE A 703 -1.22 -10.75 -24.93
C ILE A 703 -1.42 -11.77 -26.08
N ASN A 704 -1.38 -11.29 -27.32
CA ASN A 704 -1.83 -12.05 -28.47
C ASN A 704 -0.81 -13.15 -28.78
N PRO A 705 -1.12 -14.45 -28.56
CA PRO A 705 -0.21 -15.53 -28.90
C PRO A 705 -0.02 -15.64 -30.42
N GLY A 706 -0.91 -15.00 -31.19
CA GLY A 706 -0.95 -14.91 -32.64
C GLY A 706 -0.62 -13.54 -33.23
N VAL A 707 -0.11 -12.55 -32.46
CA VAL A 707 0.90 -11.65 -33.07
C VAL A 707 2.14 -12.53 -33.11
N GLY A 708 2.29 -13.25 -34.21
CA GLY A 708 3.34 -14.24 -34.38
C GLY A 708 4.70 -13.60 -34.09
N ALA A 709 5.59 -14.36 -33.46
CA ALA A 709 6.96 -13.91 -33.21
C ALA A 709 7.59 -13.46 -34.54
N GLY A 710 7.66 -12.14 -34.75
CA GLY A 710 8.26 -11.53 -35.93
C GLY A 710 9.67 -12.09 -36.08
N ALA A 711 9.97 -12.65 -37.25
CA ALA A 711 10.98 -13.71 -37.41
C ALA A 711 12.32 -13.35 -36.74
N THR A 712 12.52 -13.82 -35.51
CA THR A 712 13.66 -13.41 -34.69
C THR A 712 14.92 -13.99 -35.28
N VAL A 713 15.74 -13.14 -35.88
CA VAL A 713 17.06 -13.53 -36.41
C VAL A 713 17.84 -14.18 -35.26
N PRO A 714 18.28 -15.44 -35.37
CA PRO A 714 19.03 -16.09 -34.33
C PRO A 714 20.40 -15.42 -34.21
N LEU A 715 20.66 -14.77 -33.08
CA LEU A 715 21.94 -14.14 -32.81
C LEU A 715 23.00 -15.23 -32.57
N ASP A 716 24.14 -15.13 -33.22
CA ASP A 716 25.36 -15.83 -32.81
C ASP A 716 26.54 -14.88 -33.02
N ALA A 717 27.05 -14.37 -31.91
CA ALA A 717 28.03 -13.29 -31.90
C ALA A 717 29.10 -13.56 -30.85
N THR A 718 30.37 -13.53 -31.27
CA THR A 718 31.50 -13.55 -30.34
C THR A 718 32.16 -12.19 -30.40
N THR A 719 31.83 -11.30 -29.46
CA THR A 719 32.25 -9.90 -29.41
C THR A 719 33.47 -9.68 -28.54
N VAL A 720 34.29 -8.68 -28.91
CA VAL A 720 35.24 -8.05 -27.98
C VAL A 720 34.67 -6.69 -27.61
N ARG A 721 34.55 -6.43 -26.30
CA ARG A 721 34.16 -5.15 -25.72
C ARG A 721 35.35 -4.47 -25.06
N LEU A 722 35.63 -3.26 -25.52
CA LEU A 722 36.59 -2.32 -24.94
C LEU A 722 35.81 -1.15 -24.33
N GLY A 723 35.64 -1.18 -23.02
CA GLY A 723 35.12 -0.08 -22.22
C GLY A 723 36.24 0.80 -21.64
N ALA A 724 36.00 2.10 -21.53
CA ALA A 724 36.87 3.02 -20.82
C ALA A 724 36.04 4.10 -20.12
N GLN A 725 36.10 4.13 -18.80
CA GLN A 725 35.59 5.22 -17.98
C GLN A 725 36.76 6.13 -17.57
N TYR A 726 36.65 7.41 -17.91
CA TYR A 726 37.63 8.44 -17.60
C TYR A 726 37.02 9.55 -16.76
N LYS A 727 37.39 9.59 -15.48
CA LYS A 727 37.15 10.71 -14.57
C LYS A 727 38.13 11.84 -14.90
N ALA A 728 37.86 12.55 -16.01
CA ALA A 728 38.71 13.60 -16.57
C ALA A 728 39.03 14.72 -15.57
N THR A 729 38.06 15.03 -14.70
CA THR A 729 38.22 15.89 -13.51
C THR A 729 37.36 15.32 -12.38
N ASP A 730 37.44 15.87 -11.17
CA ASP A 730 36.51 15.52 -10.08
C ASP A 730 35.03 15.85 -10.35
N ARG A 731 34.73 16.41 -11.52
CA ARG A 731 33.37 16.68 -11.98
C ARG A 731 32.99 16.01 -13.30
N TRP A 732 33.95 15.67 -14.16
CA TRP A 732 33.68 15.06 -15.47
C TRP A 732 34.01 13.57 -15.44
N THR A 733 33.00 12.74 -15.71
CA THR A 733 33.15 11.30 -15.93
C THR A 733 32.66 10.97 -17.33
N LEU A 734 33.58 10.64 -18.24
CA LEU A 734 33.27 10.13 -19.57
C LEU A 734 33.27 8.59 -19.51
N ASN A 735 32.41 7.92 -20.28
CA ASN A 735 32.42 6.47 -20.40
C ASN A 735 32.11 6.04 -21.84
N GLY A 736 33.13 5.60 -22.57
CA GLY A 736 32.96 4.97 -23.89
C GLY A 736 32.95 3.45 -23.76
N ASP A 737 32.18 2.77 -24.59
CA ASP A 737 32.28 1.32 -24.78
C ASP A 737 32.08 0.91 -26.24
N VAL A 738 33.06 0.20 -26.79
CA VAL A 738 33.07 -0.32 -28.17
C VAL A 738 33.02 -1.84 -28.11
N GLU A 739 31.97 -2.43 -28.65
CA GLU A 739 31.75 -3.87 -28.73
C GLU A 739 31.63 -4.28 -30.21
N LYS A 740 32.44 -5.24 -30.67
CA LYS A 740 32.38 -5.71 -32.06
C LYS A 740 32.60 -7.22 -32.15
N SER A 741 31.84 -7.90 -33.01
CA SER A 741 31.99 -9.33 -33.28
C SER A 741 33.30 -9.66 -34.02
N ILE A 742 33.87 -10.80 -33.69
CA ILE A 742 35.07 -11.39 -34.30
C ILE A 742 34.68 -12.21 -35.55
N ALA A 743 33.46 -12.77 -35.57
CA ALA A 743 32.99 -13.66 -36.62
C ALA A 743 32.20 -12.93 -37.74
N ASP A 744 31.60 -11.79 -37.42
CA ASP A 744 30.76 -10.99 -38.31
C ASP A 744 31.20 -9.52 -38.26
N ALA A 745 31.27 -8.85 -39.41
CA ALA A 745 31.66 -7.45 -39.48
C ALA A 745 30.53 -6.48 -39.12
N ASP A 746 29.27 -6.88 -39.34
CA ASP A 746 28.08 -6.04 -39.22
C ASP A 746 27.47 -6.09 -37.80
N GLN A 747 27.85 -7.09 -37.00
CA GLN A 747 27.54 -7.17 -35.56
C GLN A 747 28.44 -6.26 -34.72
N HIS A 748 27.92 -5.12 -34.27
CA HIS A 748 28.65 -4.15 -33.44
C HIS A 748 27.72 -3.28 -32.57
N ARG A 749 28.27 -2.74 -31.47
CA ARG A 749 27.64 -1.78 -30.56
C ARG A 749 28.65 -0.71 -30.14
N TYR A 750 28.22 0.54 -30.14
CA TYR A 750 29.00 1.69 -29.69
C TYR A 750 28.19 2.48 -28.67
N GLY A 751 28.62 2.43 -27.41
CA GLY A 751 28.14 3.27 -26.32
C GLY A 751 29.08 4.46 -26.11
N LEU A 752 28.52 5.66 -25.99
CA LEU A 752 29.23 6.87 -25.60
C LEU A 752 28.41 7.60 -24.54
N GLY A 753 28.94 7.64 -23.33
CA GLY A 753 28.38 8.34 -22.19
C GLY A 753 29.27 9.49 -21.72
N ALA A 754 28.63 10.55 -21.23
CA ALA A 754 29.27 11.66 -20.55
C ALA A 754 28.40 12.09 -19.37
N GLN A 755 28.99 12.19 -18.18
CA GLN A 755 28.37 12.72 -16.98
C GLN A 755 29.19 13.91 -16.48
N TYR A 756 28.53 15.04 -16.20
CA TYR A 756 29.16 16.24 -15.66
C TYR A 756 28.43 16.74 -14.42
N GLN A 757 29.14 16.66 -13.29
CA GLN A 757 28.83 17.25 -11.99
C GLN A 757 29.01 18.78 -12.04
N LEU A 758 27.99 19.50 -12.52
CA LEU A 758 28.02 20.95 -12.57
C LEU A 758 28.16 21.58 -11.16
N ALA A 759 27.49 20.99 -10.18
CA ALA A 759 27.55 21.25 -8.73
C ALA A 759 26.95 20.03 -8.00
N GLU A 760 26.97 19.96 -6.66
CA GLU A 760 26.45 18.84 -5.85
C GLU A 760 25.18 18.19 -6.39
N ARG A 761 24.10 18.97 -6.42
CA ARG A 761 22.77 18.48 -6.80
C ARG A 761 22.52 18.58 -8.30
N SER A 762 23.56 18.91 -9.09
CA SER A 762 23.45 19.39 -10.47
C SER A 762 24.28 18.50 -11.40
N ARG A 763 23.62 17.64 -12.16
CA ARG A 763 24.25 16.72 -13.10
C ARG A 763 23.69 16.86 -14.50
N LEU A 764 24.60 16.90 -15.46
CA LEU A 764 24.28 16.65 -16.86
C LEU A 764 24.69 15.21 -17.16
N TYR A 765 23.86 14.45 -17.87
CA TYR A 765 24.19 13.13 -18.38
C TYR A 765 23.76 13.02 -19.84
N ALA A 766 24.62 12.47 -20.68
CA ALA A 766 24.27 12.04 -22.02
C ALA A 766 24.72 10.59 -22.19
N ARG A 767 23.89 9.77 -22.81
CA ARG A 767 24.25 8.45 -23.34
C ARG A 767 23.71 8.31 -24.75
N TYR A 768 24.62 8.15 -25.70
CA TYR A 768 24.35 7.61 -27.02
C TYR A 768 24.69 6.12 -27.01
N GLU A 769 23.83 5.29 -27.59
CA GLU A 769 24.06 3.85 -27.74
C GLU A 769 23.46 3.40 -29.07
N ASN A 770 24.34 3.05 -30.01
CA ASN A 770 23.95 2.47 -31.29
C ASN A 770 24.44 1.03 -31.38
N GLN A 771 23.57 0.13 -31.84
CA GLN A 771 23.88 -1.27 -32.07
C GLN A 771 23.29 -1.75 -33.39
N THR A 772 24.01 -2.64 -34.06
CA THR A 772 23.63 -3.36 -35.28
C THR A 772 24.00 -4.82 -35.06
N GLY A 773 23.09 -5.75 -35.34
CA GLY A 773 23.32 -7.19 -35.16
C GLY A 773 23.61 -7.67 -33.73
N LEU A 774 23.53 -6.81 -32.71
CA LEU A 774 23.73 -7.13 -31.28
C LEU A 774 22.53 -6.76 -30.41
N ALA A 775 21.40 -6.41 -31.01
CA ALA A 775 20.14 -6.24 -30.29
C ALA A 775 19.64 -7.62 -29.83
N SER A 776 19.36 -7.78 -28.54
CA SER A 776 18.76 -9.02 -28.05
C SER A 776 17.30 -9.09 -28.47
N ALA A 777 16.87 -10.26 -28.95
CA ALA A 777 15.49 -10.58 -29.29
C ALA A 777 14.54 -10.48 -28.07
N TYR A 778 15.10 -10.36 -26.86
CA TYR A 778 14.40 -10.31 -25.57
C TYR A 778 14.51 -8.95 -24.87
N SER A 779 15.08 -7.95 -25.55
CA SER A 779 15.13 -6.57 -25.09
C SER A 779 13.78 -5.87 -25.30
N LEU A 780 13.61 -4.68 -24.72
CA LEU A 780 12.48 -3.80 -25.04
C LEU A 780 12.61 -3.12 -26.43
N ASN A 781 13.64 -3.42 -27.23
CA ASN A 781 13.75 -2.92 -28.60
C ASN A 781 14.56 -3.90 -29.48
N PRO A 782 13.97 -5.04 -29.91
CA PRO A 782 14.66 -6.14 -30.58
C PRO A 782 14.92 -5.87 -32.09
N ALA A 783 15.09 -4.62 -32.50
CA ALA A 783 15.34 -4.26 -33.89
C ALA A 783 16.79 -4.58 -34.29
N ASP A 784 16.98 -5.22 -35.46
CA ASP A 784 18.30 -5.60 -36.03
C ASP A 784 19.34 -4.47 -35.98
N ARG A 785 18.85 -3.23 -36.12
CA ARG A 785 19.57 -2.01 -35.80
C ARG A 785 18.76 -1.19 -34.82
N SER A 786 19.36 -0.84 -33.68
CA SER A 786 18.73 0.01 -32.67
C SER A 786 19.68 1.14 -32.26
N THR A 787 19.13 2.34 -32.19
CA THR A 787 19.79 3.57 -31.78
C THR A 787 18.98 4.16 -30.65
N SER A 788 19.61 4.35 -29.50
CA SER A 788 19.05 5.13 -28.39
C SER A 788 19.95 6.31 -28.06
N PHE A 789 19.33 7.42 -27.71
CA PHE A 789 20.01 8.60 -27.19
C PHE A 789 19.17 9.17 -26.05
N VAL A 790 19.77 9.23 -24.86
CA VAL A 790 19.19 9.86 -23.69
C VAL A 790 20.12 10.97 -23.25
N ALA A 791 19.65 12.20 -23.28
CA ALA A 791 20.37 13.35 -22.74
C ALA A 791 19.51 14.02 -21.69
N GLY A 792 19.97 13.95 -20.43
CA GLY A 792 19.31 14.52 -19.29
C GLY A 792 20.13 15.57 -18.57
N ALA A 793 19.44 16.49 -17.94
CA ALA A 793 19.95 17.34 -16.89
C ALA A 793 19.00 17.20 -15.70
N ASP A 794 19.52 16.98 -14.50
CA ASP A 794 18.77 17.28 -13.28
C ASP A 794 19.63 18.15 -12.36
N THR A 795 19.01 19.19 -11.82
CA THR A 795 19.68 20.15 -10.93
C THR A 795 18.78 20.60 -9.79
N GLY A 796 19.18 20.20 -8.58
CA GLY A 796 18.72 20.72 -7.31
C GLY A 796 19.23 22.14 -7.08
N TYR A 797 18.81 23.09 -7.91
CA TYR A 797 19.34 24.45 -8.03
C TYR A 797 19.15 25.32 -6.78
N MET A 798 18.28 24.91 -5.85
CA MET A 798 18.09 25.53 -4.55
C MET A 798 17.56 24.50 -3.53
N PRO A 799 17.49 24.82 -2.23
CA PRO A 799 16.78 23.99 -1.26
C PRO A 799 15.32 23.80 -1.70
N GLY A 800 14.89 22.54 -1.79
CA GLY A 800 13.53 22.22 -2.23
C GLY A 800 13.26 22.40 -3.72
N GLY A 801 14.19 22.98 -4.49
CA GLY A 801 14.08 23.26 -5.92
C GLY A 801 14.90 22.30 -6.76
N THR A 802 14.23 21.48 -7.55
CA THR A 802 14.78 20.52 -8.50
C THR A 802 14.15 20.77 -9.87
N VAL A 803 14.96 21.12 -10.86
CA VAL A 803 14.56 21.08 -12.28
C VAL A 803 15.21 19.88 -12.95
N PHE A 804 14.47 19.18 -13.80
CA PHE A 804 14.95 18.12 -14.66
C PHE A 804 14.48 18.34 -16.11
N GLY A 805 15.25 17.82 -17.05
CA GLY A 805 14.87 17.71 -18.45
C GLY A 805 15.59 16.50 -19.04
N GLU A 806 14.86 15.58 -19.66
CA GLU A 806 15.35 14.33 -20.24
C GLU A 806 14.81 14.22 -21.66
N TYR A 807 15.70 14.42 -22.63
CA TYR A 807 15.47 14.15 -24.04
C TYR A 807 15.75 12.68 -24.31
N ARG A 808 14.80 11.99 -24.95
CA ARG A 808 14.85 10.56 -25.29
C ARG A 808 14.58 10.38 -26.77
N MET A 809 15.46 9.65 -27.44
CA MET A 809 15.27 9.15 -28.79
C MET A 809 15.51 7.64 -28.76
N ARG A 810 14.61 6.88 -29.39
CA ARG A 810 14.78 5.44 -29.62
C ARG A 810 14.09 5.05 -30.93
N ASP A 811 14.56 4.01 -31.60
CA ASP A 811 13.75 3.37 -32.65
C ASP A 811 12.48 2.75 -32.03
N ALA A 812 11.36 2.71 -32.76
CA ALA A 812 10.04 2.40 -32.23
C ALA A 812 9.84 0.91 -31.90
N MET A 813 9.03 0.63 -30.88
CA MET A 813 8.86 -0.74 -30.33
C MET A 813 7.87 -1.65 -31.08
N ASP A 814 7.13 -1.12 -32.06
CA ASP A 814 6.11 -1.87 -32.79
C ASP A 814 6.72 -2.47 -34.07
N TYR A 815 6.54 -3.79 -34.27
CA TYR A 815 7.07 -4.51 -35.42
C TYR A 815 6.50 -4.00 -36.77
N SER A 816 5.28 -3.44 -36.77
CA SER A 816 4.70 -2.79 -37.95
C SER A 816 5.23 -1.37 -38.21
N LEU A 817 5.97 -0.80 -37.27
CA LEU A 817 6.54 0.56 -37.30
C LEU A 817 8.07 0.57 -37.16
N SER A 818 8.75 -0.53 -37.57
CA SER A 818 10.19 -0.78 -37.35
C SER A 818 11.19 0.23 -37.96
N ASN A 819 10.71 1.22 -38.73
CA ASN A 819 11.50 2.36 -39.23
C ASN A 819 11.10 3.72 -38.59
N GLN A 820 10.14 3.74 -37.66
CA GLN A 820 9.80 4.94 -36.89
C GLN A 820 10.69 5.08 -35.66
N ARG A 821 10.71 6.28 -35.08
CA ARG A 821 11.54 6.65 -33.92
C ARG A 821 10.70 7.37 -32.90
N ASP A 822 10.49 6.75 -31.74
CA ASP A 822 9.92 7.46 -30.59
C ASP A 822 10.90 8.57 -30.18
N LEU A 823 10.41 9.81 -30.20
CA LEU A 823 11.18 10.99 -29.85
C LEU A 823 10.40 11.79 -28.81
N GLN A 824 10.96 11.91 -27.61
CA GLN A 824 10.29 12.49 -26.45
C GLN A 824 11.20 13.47 -25.72
N LEU A 825 10.62 14.52 -25.15
CA LEU A 825 11.25 15.37 -24.14
C LEU A 825 10.34 15.38 -22.92
N ALA A 826 10.80 14.77 -21.83
CA ALA A 826 10.15 14.89 -20.52
C ALA A 826 10.93 15.93 -19.70
N SER A 827 10.26 16.93 -19.15
CA SER A 827 10.91 17.96 -18.32
C SER A 827 10.02 18.37 -17.17
N GLY A 828 10.61 18.88 -16.09
CA GLY A 828 9.84 19.45 -15.00
C GLY A 828 10.66 20.29 -14.03
N LEU A 829 9.98 21.19 -13.34
CA LEU A 829 10.52 22.15 -12.38
C LEU A 829 9.68 22.07 -11.11
N ARG A 830 10.18 21.38 -10.08
CA ARG A 830 9.52 21.29 -8.76
C ARG A 830 10.30 22.10 -7.72
N ASN A 831 9.60 22.98 -7.02
CA ASN A 831 10.15 23.88 -6.00
C ASN A 831 9.38 23.76 -4.70
N THR A 832 10.12 23.85 -3.58
CA THR A 832 9.60 23.91 -2.21
C THR A 832 10.23 25.12 -1.52
N TRP A 833 9.59 26.28 -1.66
CA TRP A 833 10.01 27.57 -1.15
C TRP A 833 9.73 27.64 0.36
N ASN A 834 10.75 27.42 1.21
CA ASN A 834 10.62 27.64 2.66
C ASN A 834 10.64 29.15 2.95
N LEU A 835 9.46 29.77 3.03
CA LEU A 835 9.30 31.23 3.20
C LEU A 835 9.48 31.68 4.66
N GLY A 836 9.48 30.75 5.62
CA GLY A 836 9.66 31.01 7.05
C GLY A 836 9.37 29.79 7.91
N GLU A 837 9.51 29.88 9.23
CA GLU A 837 9.17 28.78 10.13
C GLU A 837 7.66 28.52 10.10
N GLY A 838 7.24 27.46 9.42
CA GLY A 838 5.83 27.17 9.18
C GLY A 838 5.23 27.94 7.99
N LEU A 839 6.03 28.44 7.04
CA LEU A 839 5.55 28.80 5.70
C LEU A 839 6.32 28.00 4.64
N ALA A 840 5.59 27.27 3.81
CA ALA A 840 6.11 26.70 2.58
C ALA A 840 5.23 27.09 1.40
N ALA A 841 5.83 27.33 0.24
CA ALA A 841 5.11 27.33 -1.03
C ALA A 841 5.68 26.23 -1.92
N ASN A 842 4.81 25.53 -2.64
CA ASN A 842 5.17 24.50 -3.59
C ASN A 842 4.89 25.03 -5.00
N THR A 843 5.77 24.81 -5.97
CA THR A 843 5.43 25.04 -7.39
C THR A 843 5.98 23.90 -8.23
N ASN A 844 5.15 23.29 -9.06
CA ASN A 844 5.55 22.23 -9.99
C ASN A 844 5.16 22.61 -11.42
N VAL A 845 6.02 22.29 -12.38
CA VAL A 845 5.70 22.27 -13.80
C VAL A 845 6.23 20.95 -14.34
N GLU A 846 5.45 20.24 -15.14
CA GLU A 846 5.89 19.05 -15.89
C GLU A 846 5.43 19.20 -17.34
N TYR A 847 6.27 18.81 -18.30
CA TYR A 847 5.97 18.88 -19.72
C TYR A 847 6.57 17.66 -20.44
N LEU A 848 5.70 16.86 -21.05
CA LEU A 848 6.05 15.71 -21.88
C LEU A 848 5.70 16.04 -23.34
N LYS A 849 6.72 16.45 -24.11
CA LYS A 849 6.60 16.67 -25.55
C LYS A 849 7.00 15.42 -26.30
N VAL A 850 6.01 14.65 -26.74
CA VAL A 850 6.19 13.64 -27.80
C VAL A 850 6.31 14.39 -29.14
N MET A 851 7.42 14.16 -29.82
CA MET A 851 7.76 14.70 -31.14
C MET A 851 7.51 13.68 -32.25
N ASN A 852 7.58 12.39 -31.91
CA ASN A 852 7.18 11.25 -32.73
C ASN A 852 6.92 10.05 -31.78
N GLY A 853 6.01 9.14 -32.14
CA GLY A 853 5.63 7.98 -31.32
C GLY A 853 4.19 8.02 -30.76
N GLN A 854 3.74 6.87 -30.26
CA GLN A 854 2.32 6.55 -29.96
C GLN A 854 1.76 7.12 -28.63
N GLN A 855 2.37 8.15 -28.04
CA GLN A 855 1.94 8.72 -26.76
C GLN A 855 1.45 10.16 -26.92
N GLN A 856 0.33 10.49 -26.24
CA GLN A 856 -0.14 11.88 -26.16
C GLN A 856 0.87 12.76 -25.43
N GLN A 857 1.05 13.97 -25.95
CA GLN A 857 1.85 15.01 -25.31
C GLN A 857 1.08 15.51 -24.07
N SER A 858 1.76 15.97 -23.02
CA SER A 858 1.09 16.50 -21.84
C SER A 858 1.83 17.66 -21.17
N VAL A 859 1.10 18.48 -20.42
CA VAL A 859 1.65 19.49 -19.51
C VAL A 859 0.87 19.47 -18.20
N ALA A 860 1.57 19.64 -17.09
CA ALA A 860 0.99 19.88 -15.76
C ALA A 860 1.65 21.10 -15.12
N VAL A 861 0.87 21.92 -14.42
CA VAL A 861 1.34 23.07 -13.65
C VAL A 861 0.60 23.06 -12.33
N ALA A 862 1.32 23.02 -11.21
CA ALA A 862 0.76 23.15 -9.88
C ALA A 862 1.43 24.27 -9.09
N ALA A 863 0.64 24.93 -8.25
CA ALA A 863 1.11 25.85 -7.21
C ALA A 863 0.42 25.47 -5.90
N GLY A 864 1.15 25.50 -4.80
CA GLY A 864 0.63 25.25 -3.47
C GLY A 864 1.24 26.17 -2.42
N PHE A 865 0.57 26.29 -1.29
CA PHE A 865 0.95 27.18 -0.20
C PHE A 865 0.47 26.60 1.13
N ASP A 866 1.41 26.33 2.03
CA ASP A 866 1.20 25.71 3.31
C ASP A 866 1.57 26.69 4.44
N TYR A 867 0.64 26.88 5.37
CA TYR A 867 0.73 27.82 6.49
C TYR A 867 0.59 27.06 7.82
N ALA A 868 1.52 27.27 8.75
CA ALA A 868 1.55 26.72 10.10
C ALA A 868 2.42 27.57 11.05
N VAL A 869 2.57 28.88 10.79
CA VAL A 869 3.41 29.80 11.60
C VAL A 869 2.84 29.98 13.00
N ASN A 870 1.55 30.26 13.08
CA ASN A 870 0.85 30.50 14.32
C ASN A 870 0.20 29.17 14.78
N PRO A 871 0.43 28.68 16.01
CA PRO A 871 -0.13 27.40 16.47
C PRO A 871 -1.66 27.36 16.49
N LEU A 872 -2.34 28.51 16.41
CA LEU A 872 -3.80 28.61 16.30
C LEU A 872 -4.30 28.55 14.85
N TRP A 873 -3.44 28.46 13.84
CA TRP A 873 -3.81 28.57 12.43
C TRP A 873 -3.02 27.59 11.54
N ARG A 874 -3.74 26.83 10.71
CA ARG A 874 -3.16 26.00 9.65
C ARG A 874 -3.83 26.29 8.32
N GLY A 875 -3.09 26.19 7.23
CA GLY A 875 -3.60 26.32 5.88
C GLY A 875 -2.80 25.45 4.91
N SER A 876 -3.47 24.97 3.88
CA SER A 876 -2.87 24.35 2.71
C SER A 876 -3.76 24.68 1.51
N VAL A 877 -3.18 25.26 0.48
CA VAL A 877 -3.82 25.45 -0.83
C VAL A 877 -2.98 24.69 -1.84
N LYS A 878 -3.62 24.02 -2.79
CA LYS A 878 -3.00 23.45 -3.99
C LYS A 878 -3.93 23.72 -5.17
N LEU A 879 -3.42 24.41 -6.17
CA LEU A 879 -4.04 24.62 -7.46
C LEU A 879 -3.23 23.83 -8.48
N GLU A 880 -3.88 23.09 -9.37
CA GLU A 880 -3.22 22.24 -10.36
C GLU A 880 -4.01 22.26 -11.67
N TYR A 881 -3.31 22.52 -12.76
CA TYR A 881 -3.83 22.51 -14.12
C TYR A 881 -3.06 21.46 -14.92
N ARG A 882 -3.76 20.63 -15.69
CA ARG A 882 -3.15 19.66 -16.61
C ARG A 882 -3.80 19.78 -17.99
N ARG A 883 -3.03 19.49 -19.04
CA ARG A 883 -3.56 19.24 -20.39
C ARG A 883 -2.90 17.99 -20.97
N LEU A 884 -3.73 17.05 -21.40
CA LEU A 884 -3.36 16.09 -22.44
C LEU A 884 -3.64 16.77 -23.78
N PHE A 885 -2.65 16.83 -24.66
CA PHE A 885 -2.84 17.33 -26.01
C PHE A 885 -3.49 16.26 -26.88
N ASP A 886 -3.79 16.62 -28.13
CA ASP A 886 -4.36 15.70 -29.09
C ASP A 886 -3.43 14.50 -29.39
N SER A 887 -3.99 13.45 -29.97
CA SER A 887 -3.27 12.24 -30.37
C SER A 887 -3.15 12.21 -31.90
N ASP A 888 -1.95 12.43 -32.43
CA ASP A 888 -1.68 12.50 -33.88
C ASP A 888 -1.93 11.16 -34.63
N ILE A 889 -2.39 10.11 -33.94
CA ILE A 889 -2.70 8.77 -34.48
C ILE A 889 -4.20 8.41 -34.32
N ALA A 890 -4.95 9.09 -33.45
CA ALA A 890 -6.38 8.82 -33.28
C ALA A 890 -7.22 9.61 -34.30
N PRO A 891 -8.32 9.05 -34.82
CA PRO A 891 -9.24 9.77 -35.70
C PRO A 891 -10.09 10.84 -34.98
N GLY A 892 -10.20 10.78 -33.65
CA GLY A 892 -10.92 11.75 -32.81
C GLY A 892 -9.98 12.67 -32.03
N ASN A 893 -10.43 13.88 -31.69
CA ASN A 893 -9.64 14.86 -30.95
C ASN A 893 -9.52 14.49 -29.47
N GLN A 894 -8.50 13.70 -29.08
CA GLN A 894 -8.36 13.14 -27.73
C GLN A 894 -7.84 14.13 -26.67
N ARG A 895 -7.84 15.44 -26.97
CA ARG A 895 -7.39 16.48 -26.05
C ARG A 895 -8.27 16.55 -24.80
N GLN A 896 -7.63 16.72 -23.65
CA GLN A 896 -8.29 16.93 -22.36
C GLN A 896 -7.60 18.07 -21.59
N ASP A 897 -8.39 18.97 -21.00
CA ASP A 897 -7.92 19.98 -20.04
C ASP A 897 -8.50 19.66 -18.64
N GLN A 898 -7.67 19.61 -17.60
CA GLN A 898 -8.09 19.36 -16.21
C GLN A 898 -7.66 20.51 -15.30
N TRP A 899 -8.51 20.87 -14.33
CA TRP A 899 -8.21 21.81 -13.26
C TRP A 899 -8.63 21.18 -11.92
N LEU A 900 -7.64 20.81 -11.09
CA LEU A 900 -7.81 20.29 -9.75
C LEU A 900 -7.41 21.37 -8.73
N ASN A 901 -8.31 21.69 -7.83
CA ASN A 901 -8.08 22.62 -6.74
C ASN A 901 -8.32 21.89 -5.42
N THR A 902 -7.49 22.16 -4.42
CA THR A 902 -7.59 21.63 -3.07
C THR A 902 -7.28 22.75 -2.11
N ILE A 903 -8.20 23.03 -1.18
CA ILE A 903 -8.06 24.06 -0.16
C ILE A 903 -8.35 23.39 1.18
N ALA A 904 -7.54 23.67 2.19
CA ALA A 904 -7.77 23.36 3.58
C ALA A 904 -7.31 24.54 4.43
N TRP A 905 -8.13 24.97 5.38
CA TRP A 905 -7.81 26.07 6.29
C TRP A 905 -8.45 25.79 7.63
N ALA A 906 -7.66 25.77 8.70
CA ALA A 906 -8.12 25.52 10.05
C ALA A 906 -7.67 26.66 10.98
N ARG A 907 -8.55 27.11 11.86
CA ARG A 907 -8.26 28.15 12.85
C ARG A 907 -8.90 27.82 14.18
N LYS A 908 -8.07 27.78 15.22
CA LYS A 908 -8.51 27.88 16.60
C LYS A 908 -8.81 29.36 16.91
N LEU A 909 -10.11 29.68 17.00
CA LEU A 909 -10.64 31.03 17.16
C LEU A 909 -10.49 31.54 18.61
N SER A 910 -10.65 30.65 19.60
CA SER A 910 -10.34 30.87 21.02
C SER A 910 -9.76 29.57 21.63
N ARG A 911 -9.61 29.46 22.95
CA ARG A 911 -9.31 28.16 23.60
C ARG A 911 -10.38 27.10 23.28
N ASP A 912 -11.60 27.55 23.03
CA ASP A 912 -12.84 26.75 22.99
C ASP A 912 -13.40 26.56 21.58
N TRP A 913 -13.17 27.53 20.69
CA TRP A 913 -13.72 27.53 19.34
C TRP A 913 -12.65 27.15 18.31
N THR A 914 -12.98 26.20 17.42
CA THR A 914 -12.16 25.81 16.27
C THR A 914 -13.02 25.76 15.00
N LEU A 915 -12.51 26.32 13.92
CA LEU A 915 -13.11 26.37 12.59
C LEU A 915 -12.20 25.65 11.59
N LEU A 916 -12.79 24.96 10.62
CA LEU A 916 -12.10 24.39 9.47
C LEU A 916 -12.93 24.63 8.20
N ALA A 917 -12.29 25.07 7.12
CA ALA A 917 -12.81 25.06 5.77
C ALA A 917 -11.98 24.10 4.91
N ARG A 918 -12.63 23.35 4.02
CA ARG A 918 -12.01 22.45 3.05
C ARG A 918 -12.74 22.55 1.72
N ASN A 919 -12.04 22.43 0.60
CA ASN A 919 -12.65 22.30 -0.72
C ASN A 919 -11.78 21.42 -1.62
N TYR A 920 -12.45 20.56 -2.40
CA TYR A 920 -11.89 19.85 -3.55
C TYR A 920 -12.73 20.22 -4.76
N LEU A 921 -12.09 20.66 -5.85
CA LEU A 921 -12.78 21.03 -7.09
C LEU A 921 -11.97 20.51 -8.28
N LEU A 922 -12.49 19.47 -8.94
CA LEU A 922 -11.98 18.93 -10.21
C LEU A 922 -12.93 19.31 -11.34
N TYR A 923 -12.42 20.05 -12.32
CA TYR A 923 -13.09 20.24 -13.61
C TYR A 923 -12.26 19.59 -14.71
N THR A 924 -12.88 18.74 -15.51
CA THR A 924 -12.27 18.09 -16.68
C THR A 924 -13.07 18.48 -17.92
N ARG A 925 -12.43 19.18 -18.84
CA ARG A 925 -12.95 19.43 -20.17
C ARG A 925 -12.42 18.37 -21.12
N ASN A 926 -13.33 17.70 -21.81
CA ASN A 926 -13.05 16.70 -22.84
C ASN A 926 -13.33 17.30 -24.23
N ASN A 927 -12.81 16.64 -25.27
CA ASN A 927 -13.19 16.84 -26.67
C ASN A 927 -13.85 15.54 -27.20
N ASP A 928 -13.10 14.66 -27.87
CA ASP A 928 -13.60 13.40 -28.43
C ASP A 928 -12.87 12.18 -27.85
N ASP A 929 -13.41 10.98 -28.09
CA ASP A 929 -12.74 9.71 -27.78
C ASP A 929 -11.89 9.18 -28.94
N ALA A 930 -11.32 7.97 -28.76
CA ALA A 930 -10.48 7.30 -29.75
C ALA A 930 -11.18 7.02 -31.11
N SER A 931 -12.51 7.09 -31.17
CA SER A 931 -13.30 6.84 -32.39
C SER A 931 -13.77 8.12 -33.09
N GLY A 932 -13.58 9.29 -32.47
CA GLY A 932 -14.18 10.55 -32.92
C GLY A 932 -15.60 10.80 -32.42
N ALA A 933 -16.05 10.06 -31.39
CA ALA A 933 -17.30 10.35 -30.71
C ALA A 933 -17.08 11.44 -29.64
N PRO A 934 -17.89 12.51 -29.59
CA PRO A 934 -17.69 13.60 -28.64
C PRO A 934 -17.99 13.16 -27.21
N VAL A 935 -17.07 13.48 -26.29
CA VAL A 935 -17.16 13.14 -24.85
C VAL A 935 -17.48 14.41 -24.07
N GLY A 936 -18.55 14.39 -23.27
CA GLY A 936 -18.93 15.56 -22.47
C GLY A 936 -17.99 15.82 -21.29
N ASN A 937 -18.07 17.04 -20.76
CA ASN A 937 -17.21 17.50 -19.66
C ASN A 937 -17.64 16.91 -18.30
N VAL A 938 -16.69 16.87 -17.36
CA VAL A 938 -16.93 16.42 -15.97
C VAL A 938 -16.63 17.56 -15.00
N LEU A 939 -17.56 17.86 -14.09
CA LEU A 939 -17.36 18.80 -12.99
C LEU A 939 -17.68 18.11 -11.67
N GLN A 940 -16.72 18.07 -10.75
CA GLN A 940 -16.84 17.52 -9.41
C GLN A 940 -16.34 18.53 -8.38
N ASP A 941 -17.19 18.91 -7.44
CA ASP A 941 -16.87 19.84 -6.37
C ASP A 941 -17.38 19.29 -5.03
N ARG A 942 -16.58 19.47 -3.97
CA ARG A 942 -16.92 19.18 -2.59
C ARG A 942 -16.31 20.25 -1.69
N ALA A 943 -17.13 21.20 -1.24
CA ALA A 943 -16.76 22.17 -0.20
C ALA A 943 -17.32 21.73 1.15
N GLN A 944 -16.56 21.91 2.22
CA GLN A 944 -16.93 21.60 3.60
C GLN A 944 -16.51 22.74 4.53
N LEU A 945 -17.38 23.10 5.48
CA LEU A 945 -17.06 23.94 6.62
C LEU A 945 -17.40 23.14 7.90
N GLY A 946 -16.44 23.04 8.83
CA GLY A 946 -16.63 22.43 10.14
C GLY A 946 -16.40 23.46 11.25
N PHE A 947 -17.24 23.45 12.27
CA PHE A 947 -17.15 24.30 13.44
C PHE A 947 -17.22 23.41 14.69
N ALA A 948 -16.35 23.65 15.66
CA ALA A 948 -16.37 23.02 16.96
C ALA A 948 -16.32 24.10 18.05
N TRP A 949 -17.22 24.02 19.03
CA TRP A 949 -17.22 24.86 20.23
C TRP A 949 -17.25 23.97 21.48
N ARG A 950 -16.20 24.04 22.30
CA ARG A 950 -15.98 23.21 23.48
C ARG A 950 -15.28 24.03 24.59
N PRO A 951 -16.02 24.68 25.52
CA PRO A 951 -15.46 25.44 26.63
C PRO A 951 -14.49 24.60 27.45
N VAL A 952 -13.22 25.00 27.49
CA VAL A 952 -12.15 24.19 28.09
C VAL A 952 -12.25 24.16 29.62
N ASP A 953 -12.77 25.22 30.24
CA ASP A 953 -12.75 25.41 31.70
C ASP A 953 -13.99 24.86 32.43
N ASP A 954 -15.14 24.72 31.77
CA ASP A 954 -16.37 24.18 32.39
C ASP A 954 -16.98 22.96 31.67
N ASN A 955 -16.68 22.77 30.38
CA ASN A 955 -17.22 21.72 29.51
C ASN A 955 -18.76 21.52 29.59
N ARG A 956 -19.51 22.58 29.96
CA ARG A 956 -20.98 22.50 30.12
C ARG A 956 -21.74 22.56 28.82
N PHE A 957 -21.13 23.07 27.75
CA PHE A 957 -21.70 23.12 26.42
C PHE A 957 -20.73 22.47 25.44
N ASN A 958 -21.23 21.72 24.46
CA ASN A 958 -20.43 21.26 23.33
C ASN A 958 -21.24 21.45 22.04
N GLY A 959 -20.62 21.96 20.98
CA GLY A 959 -21.28 22.14 19.69
C GLY A 959 -20.37 21.70 18.55
N LEU A 960 -20.91 20.90 17.63
CA LEU A 960 -20.27 20.52 16.37
C LEU A 960 -21.21 20.85 15.22
N ALA A 961 -20.76 21.68 14.28
CA ALA A 961 -21.51 21.99 13.06
C ALA A 961 -20.71 21.63 11.82
N ARG A 962 -21.41 21.16 10.79
CA ARG A 962 -20.89 20.89 9.44
C ARG A 962 -21.82 21.53 8.41
N TYR A 963 -21.24 22.24 7.47
CA TYR A 963 -21.84 22.52 6.16
C TYR A 963 -21.04 21.74 5.12
N GLU A 964 -21.71 21.10 4.18
CA GLU A 964 -21.10 20.43 3.04
C GLU A 964 -21.90 20.79 1.78
N TYR A 965 -21.20 21.21 0.73
CA TYR A 965 -21.74 21.46 -0.60
C TYR A 965 -21.06 20.52 -1.59
N LYS A 966 -21.86 19.88 -2.43
CA LYS A 966 -21.43 18.98 -3.50
C LYS A 966 -22.08 19.42 -4.81
N THR A 967 -21.33 19.48 -5.91
CA THR A 967 -21.90 19.47 -7.26
C THR A 967 -21.13 18.46 -8.10
N VAL A 968 -21.85 17.50 -8.68
CA VAL A 968 -21.34 16.57 -9.69
C VAL A 968 -22.13 16.79 -10.98
N ARG A 969 -21.43 16.90 -12.10
CA ARG A 969 -21.99 16.91 -13.45
C ARG A 969 -21.02 16.14 -14.35
N ASP A 970 -21.23 14.85 -14.48
CA ASP A 970 -20.54 14.00 -15.44
C ASP A 970 -21.37 13.95 -16.74
N GLN A 971 -20.79 14.44 -17.82
CA GLN A 971 -21.35 14.33 -19.18
C GLN A 971 -20.51 13.41 -20.08
N SER A 972 -19.50 12.75 -19.52
CA SER A 972 -18.63 11.79 -20.24
C SER A 972 -19.28 10.40 -20.38
N GLN A 973 -20.39 10.15 -19.68
CA GLN A 973 -21.17 8.92 -19.72
C GLN A 973 -22.66 9.24 -19.95
N ILE A 974 -23.40 8.29 -20.54
CA ILE A 974 -24.83 8.44 -20.86
C ILE A 974 -25.67 8.66 -19.60
N ASP A 975 -25.42 7.86 -18.55
CA ASP A 975 -26.10 7.93 -17.25
C ASP A 975 -25.28 8.67 -16.17
N GLY A 976 -24.38 9.59 -16.58
CA GLY A 976 -23.44 10.27 -15.69
C GLY A 976 -24.09 11.14 -14.59
N ASP A 977 -23.55 11.10 -13.38
CA ASP A 977 -24.08 11.79 -12.19
C ASP A 977 -24.25 13.31 -12.43
N ASN A 978 -25.45 13.86 -12.21
CA ASN A 978 -25.76 15.28 -12.48
C ASN A 978 -26.57 15.92 -11.35
N TYR A 979 -25.99 16.03 -10.17
CA TYR A 979 -26.67 16.53 -8.96
C TYR A 979 -25.92 17.65 -8.24
N ARG A 980 -26.64 18.46 -7.46
CA ARG A 980 -26.06 19.38 -6.48
C ARG A 980 -26.74 19.24 -5.13
N ALA A 981 -25.96 19.03 -4.08
CA ALA A 981 -26.44 18.88 -2.71
C ALA A 981 -25.82 19.93 -1.79
N HIS A 982 -26.66 20.64 -1.03
CA HIS A 982 -26.26 21.39 0.16
C HIS A 982 -26.71 20.61 1.39
N ILE A 983 -25.81 20.37 2.33
CA ILE A 983 -26.04 19.61 3.57
C ILE A 983 -25.57 20.47 4.74
N VAL A 984 -26.46 20.76 5.68
CA VAL A 984 -26.14 21.35 6.99
C VAL A 984 -26.42 20.29 8.06
N SER A 985 -25.55 20.14 9.04
CA SER A 985 -25.77 19.31 10.22
C SER A 985 -25.09 19.94 11.43
N THR A 986 -25.87 20.32 12.44
CA THR A 986 -25.40 20.89 13.70
C THR A 986 -25.89 20.01 14.85
N HIS A 987 -24.97 19.65 15.75
CA HIS A 987 -25.23 18.89 16.98
C HIS A 987 -24.76 19.73 18.18
N LEU A 988 -25.60 19.86 19.20
CA LEU A 988 -25.39 20.67 20.40
C LEU A 988 -25.69 19.82 21.64
N ASP A 989 -24.78 19.75 22.59
CA ASP A 989 -24.96 19.12 23.90
C ASP A 989 -24.80 20.18 25.00
N TYR A 990 -25.74 20.25 25.95
CA TYR A 990 -25.73 21.22 27.05
C TYR A 990 -26.06 20.53 28.38
N HIS A 991 -25.18 20.71 29.35
CA HIS A 991 -25.22 20.12 30.68
C HIS A 991 -25.00 21.22 31.74
N PRO A 992 -26.00 22.08 32.02
CA PRO A 992 -25.85 23.22 32.92
C PRO A 992 -25.56 22.83 34.37
N SER A 993 -26.04 21.66 34.78
CA SER A 993 -25.89 21.10 36.12
C SER A 993 -26.10 19.59 36.07
N ARG A 994 -25.58 18.88 37.09
CA ARG A 994 -25.59 17.40 37.17
C ARG A 994 -26.87 16.68 36.73
N PRO A 995 -28.10 17.12 37.07
CA PRO A 995 -29.31 16.40 36.70
C PRO A 995 -29.93 16.83 35.36
N TRP A 996 -29.35 17.76 34.60
CA TRP A 996 -29.96 18.28 33.37
C TRP A 996 -29.06 18.02 32.15
N TRP A 997 -29.59 17.30 31.17
CA TRP A 997 -28.97 17.10 29.87
C TRP A 997 -29.91 17.55 28.75
N PHE A 998 -29.40 18.37 27.84
CA PHE A 998 -30.11 18.80 26.64
C PHE A 998 -29.25 18.46 25.43
N THR A 999 -29.77 17.71 24.46
CA THR A 999 -29.07 17.39 23.21
C THR A 999 -29.96 17.78 22.03
N GLY A 1000 -29.46 18.66 21.17
CA GLY A 1000 -30.19 19.20 20.02
C GLY A 1000 -29.46 18.95 18.71
N ARG A 1001 -30.19 18.52 17.68
CA ARG A 1001 -29.68 18.34 16.32
C ARG A 1001 -30.53 19.11 15.32
N VAL A 1002 -29.88 19.88 14.46
CA VAL A 1002 -30.51 20.60 13.35
C VAL A 1002 -29.80 20.22 12.07
N ALA A 1003 -30.52 19.60 11.13
CA ALA A 1003 -29.97 19.16 9.86
C ALA A 1003 -30.87 19.57 8.69
N ALA A 1004 -30.28 19.81 7.52
CA ALA A 1004 -31.01 20.11 6.29
C ALA A 1004 -30.23 19.62 5.06
N LYS A 1005 -30.92 18.97 4.13
CA LYS A 1005 -30.41 18.46 2.85
C LYS A 1005 -31.25 19.08 1.73
N HIS A 1006 -30.65 19.92 0.89
CA HIS A 1006 -31.26 20.40 -0.34
C HIS A 1006 -30.49 19.84 -1.53
N ASN A 1007 -31.10 18.89 -2.24
CA ASN A 1007 -30.57 18.24 -3.42
C ASN A 1007 -31.35 18.65 -4.68
N ASN A 1008 -30.62 18.76 -5.80
CA ASN A 1008 -31.16 19.04 -7.12
C ASN A 1008 -30.46 18.10 -8.12
N ASP A 1009 -31.10 16.98 -8.43
CA ASP A 1009 -30.60 15.85 -9.22
C ASP A 1009 -31.32 15.82 -10.57
N ARG A 1010 -30.57 16.06 -11.64
CA ARG A 1010 -31.11 16.23 -13.01
C ARG A 1010 -31.30 14.92 -13.75
N ASN A 1011 -30.93 13.79 -13.16
CA ASN A 1011 -31.16 12.46 -13.71
C ASN A 1011 -32.51 11.88 -13.25
N LEU A 1012 -33.23 12.60 -12.38
CA LEU A 1012 -34.61 12.28 -11.99
C LEU A 1012 -35.63 12.90 -12.97
N PRO A 1013 -36.83 12.30 -13.12
CA PRO A 1013 -37.89 12.85 -13.96
C PRO A 1013 -38.27 14.30 -13.61
N ALA A 1014 -38.73 15.05 -14.62
CA ALA A 1014 -39.17 16.44 -14.45
C ALA A 1014 -40.19 16.57 -13.30
N GLY A 1015 -39.93 17.49 -12.37
CA GLY A 1015 -40.72 17.66 -11.14
C GLY A 1015 -40.28 16.81 -9.94
N GLN A 1016 -39.48 15.75 -10.14
CA GLN A 1016 -38.82 14.99 -9.08
C GLN A 1016 -37.36 15.44 -8.83
N GLU A 1017 -36.80 16.25 -9.72
CA GLU A 1017 -35.42 16.78 -9.66
C GLU A 1017 -35.00 17.34 -8.29
N LYS A 1018 -35.90 18.04 -7.61
CA LYS A 1018 -35.60 18.84 -6.42
C LYS A 1018 -36.13 18.17 -5.17
N TYR A 1019 -35.22 17.76 -4.29
CA TYR A 1019 -35.54 17.21 -2.98
C TYR A 1019 -34.99 18.13 -1.89
N THR A 1020 -35.87 18.71 -1.08
CA THR A 1020 -35.48 19.37 0.16
C THR A 1020 -36.00 18.53 1.32
N ALA A 1021 -35.15 18.28 2.31
CA ALA A 1021 -35.55 17.77 3.61
C ALA A 1021 -34.84 18.54 4.72
N TRP A 1022 -35.51 18.70 5.85
CA TRP A 1022 -34.98 19.32 7.06
C TRP A 1022 -35.41 18.51 8.27
N LEU A 1023 -34.60 18.54 9.32
CA LEU A 1023 -34.82 17.93 10.63
C LEU A 1023 -34.46 18.92 11.73
N PHE A 1024 -35.35 19.09 12.68
CA PHE A 1024 -35.03 19.56 14.02
C PHE A 1024 -35.30 18.40 14.98
N SER A 1025 -34.33 18.06 15.84
CA SER A 1025 -34.49 17.12 16.95
C SER A 1025 -34.01 17.79 18.23
N GLY A 1026 -34.80 17.67 19.30
CA GLY A 1026 -34.42 18.09 20.64
C GLY A 1026 -34.78 17.00 21.64
N ARG A 1027 -33.80 16.57 22.42
CA ARG A 1027 -33.97 15.66 23.55
C ARG A 1027 -33.55 16.37 24.82
N THR A 1028 -34.45 16.41 25.80
CA THR A 1028 -34.16 16.82 27.18
C THR A 1028 -34.18 15.57 28.05
N VAL A 1029 -33.23 15.41 28.96
CA VAL A 1029 -33.25 14.39 30.02
C VAL A 1029 -33.04 15.07 31.36
N TYR A 1030 -33.88 14.73 32.34
CA TYR A 1030 -33.79 15.22 33.71
C TYR A 1030 -33.64 14.05 34.69
N ASP A 1031 -32.52 14.01 35.42
CA ASP A 1031 -32.23 13.02 36.44
C ASP A 1031 -32.99 13.37 37.73
N ILE A 1032 -34.22 12.86 37.84
CA ILE A 1032 -35.12 13.00 39.00
C ILE A 1032 -34.42 12.52 40.29
N SER A 1033 -33.56 11.50 40.20
CA SER A 1033 -32.76 10.99 41.31
C SER A 1033 -31.50 10.30 40.80
N LYS A 1034 -30.64 9.82 41.73
CA LYS A 1034 -29.47 8.99 41.41
C LYS A 1034 -29.78 7.72 40.60
N HIS A 1035 -31.05 7.30 40.51
CA HIS A 1035 -31.47 6.09 39.79
C HIS A 1035 -32.58 6.32 38.76
N TRP A 1036 -33.21 7.49 38.69
CA TRP A 1036 -34.36 7.74 37.82
C TRP A 1036 -34.12 8.99 36.99
N ASP A 1037 -34.39 8.90 35.70
CA ASP A 1037 -34.42 10.03 34.77
C ASP A 1037 -35.69 10.03 33.93
N ILE A 1038 -36.06 11.21 33.42
CA ILE A 1038 -37.14 11.37 32.44
C ILE A 1038 -36.62 12.14 31.22
N GLY A 1039 -36.67 11.46 30.08
CA GLY A 1039 -36.41 11.98 28.75
C GLY A 1039 -37.69 12.46 28.06
N VAL A 1040 -37.59 13.60 27.37
CA VAL A 1040 -38.58 14.06 26.39
C VAL A 1040 -37.85 14.25 25.07
N LEU A 1041 -38.30 13.54 24.03
CA LEU A 1041 -37.85 13.69 22.65
C LEU A 1041 -38.93 14.44 21.86
N ALA A 1042 -38.52 15.50 21.17
CA ALA A 1042 -39.33 16.20 20.19
C ALA A 1042 -38.49 16.44 18.93
N ALA A 1043 -38.82 15.71 17.86
CA ALA A 1043 -38.24 15.86 16.55
C ALA A 1043 -39.32 16.10 15.49
N VAL A 1044 -38.97 16.84 14.45
CA VAL A 1044 -39.83 17.15 13.32
C VAL A 1044 -38.99 17.21 12.05
N MET A 1045 -39.41 16.42 11.07
CA MET A 1045 -38.83 16.33 9.74
C MET A 1045 -39.86 16.78 8.70
N GLY A 1046 -39.41 17.38 7.61
CA GLY A 1046 -40.32 17.71 6.52
C GLY A 1046 -39.65 17.85 5.16
N SER A 1047 -40.37 17.43 4.12
CA SER A 1047 -40.04 17.70 2.74
C SER A 1047 -41.14 18.54 2.08
N PRO A 1048 -40.87 19.81 1.69
CA PRO A 1048 -41.83 20.66 1.00
C PRO A 1048 -42.38 20.03 -0.28
N GLN A 1049 -41.55 19.32 -1.05
CA GLN A 1049 -41.92 18.77 -2.36
C GLN A 1049 -42.85 17.54 -2.26
N GLY A 1050 -42.73 16.75 -1.20
CA GLY A 1050 -43.63 15.60 -0.96
C GLY A 1050 -44.90 15.95 -0.19
N GLY A 1051 -45.08 17.20 0.26
CA GLY A 1051 -46.12 17.59 1.23
C GLY A 1051 -46.01 16.91 2.60
N SER A 1052 -45.00 16.05 2.80
CA SER A 1052 -44.83 15.21 3.97
C SER A 1052 -44.11 15.97 5.08
N ARG A 1053 -44.82 16.17 6.20
CA ARG A 1053 -44.25 16.65 7.45
C ARG A 1053 -44.44 15.57 8.51
N GLN A 1054 -43.37 14.88 8.84
CA GLN A 1054 -43.33 13.84 9.85
C GLN A 1054 -42.90 14.44 11.20
N TRP A 1055 -43.59 14.05 12.26
CA TRP A 1055 -43.25 14.40 13.63
C TRP A 1055 -42.84 13.13 14.37
N ALA A 1056 -41.94 13.26 15.33
CA ALA A 1056 -41.62 12.24 16.32
C ALA A 1056 -41.57 12.90 17.70
N ASN A 1057 -42.63 12.73 18.47
CA ASN A 1057 -42.69 13.21 19.85
C ASN A 1057 -42.91 12.03 20.79
N GLY A 1058 -42.13 11.98 21.87
CA GLY A 1058 -42.16 10.88 22.82
C GLY A 1058 -41.60 11.24 24.19
N VAL A 1059 -42.03 10.48 25.20
CA VAL A 1059 -41.43 10.48 26.54
C VAL A 1059 -40.75 9.13 26.75
N GLU A 1060 -39.63 9.15 27.46
CA GLU A 1060 -38.83 7.99 27.84
C GLU A 1060 -38.54 8.12 29.33
N VAL A 1061 -38.85 7.10 30.14
CA VAL A 1061 -38.49 7.07 31.56
C VAL A 1061 -37.34 6.08 31.73
N GLY A 1062 -36.20 6.57 32.20
CA GLY A 1062 -35.00 5.79 32.46
C GLY A 1062 -34.87 5.39 33.92
N TYR A 1063 -34.36 4.18 34.14
CA TYR A 1063 -33.96 3.66 35.45
C TYR A 1063 -32.56 3.05 35.38
N LEU A 1064 -31.66 3.57 36.22
CA LEU A 1064 -30.31 3.06 36.40
C LEU A 1064 -30.37 1.84 37.33
N LEU A 1065 -30.62 0.66 36.75
CA LEU A 1065 -30.69 -0.64 37.44
C LEU A 1065 -29.43 -0.95 38.26
N ALA A 1066 -28.26 -0.55 37.77
CA ALA A 1066 -26.98 -0.62 38.44
C ALA A 1066 -26.02 0.42 37.84
N GLN A 1067 -24.85 0.65 38.46
CA GLN A 1067 -23.82 1.51 37.86
C GLN A 1067 -23.54 1.09 36.41
N ASN A 1068 -23.55 2.07 35.50
CA ASN A 1068 -23.42 1.94 34.05
C ASN A 1068 -24.53 1.11 33.33
N LEU A 1069 -25.54 0.55 34.03
CA LEU A 1069 -26.64 -0.24 33.47
C LEU A 1069 -27.97 0.52 33.55
N TRP A 1070 -28.50 0.92 32.39
CA TRP A 1070 -29.67 1.78 32.24
C TRP A 1070 -30.75 1.09 31.42
N LEU A 1071 -31.94 0.93 31.98
CA LEU A 1071 -33.14 0.45 31.29
C LEU A 1071 -34.13 1.60 31.17
N SER A 1072 -34.70 1.82 29.99
CA SER A 1072 -35.75 2.80 29.78
C SER A 1072 -36.97 2.20 29.08
N ALA A 1073 -38.14 2.76 29.40
CA ALA A 1073 -39.39 2.53 28.69
C ALA A 1073 -39.87 3.85 28.10
N GLY A 1074 -40.18 3.88 26.80
CA GLY A 1074 -40.62 5.07 26.12
C GLY A 1074 -41.81 4.85 25.19
N HIS A 1075 -42.46 5.94 24.80
CA HIS A 1075 -43.55 5.92 23.83
C HIS A 1075 -43.49 7.13 22.91
N ASN A 1076 -43.34 6.86 21.62
CA ASN A 1076 -43.39 7.86 20.55
C ASN A 1076 -44.82 7.93 20.00
N TRP A 1077 -45.60 8.96 20.33
CA TRP A 1077 -46.99 9.09 19.89
C TRP A 1077 -47.11 9.35 18.38
N SER A 1078 -46.14 10.07 17.83
CA SER A 1078 -45.85 10.23 16.39
C SER A 1078 -44.45 9.67 16.10
N GLY A 1079 -44.09 9.43 14.84
CA GLY A 1079 -42.72 9.03 14.51
C GLY A 1079 -42.44 8.72 13.04
N PHE A 1080 -41.16 8.65 12.69
CA PHE A 1080 -40.63 8.41 11.34
C PHE A 1080 -39.27 7.68 11.36
N SER A 1081 -38.71 7.41 10.18
CA SER A 1081 -37.41 6.75 9.97
C SER A 1081 -36.85 7.18 8.62
N ASP A 1082 -35.66 7.79 8.60
CA ASP A 1082 -34.99 8.24 7.36
C ASP A 1082 -33.47 8.12 7.48
N ARG A 1083 -32.86 7.33 6.59
CA ARG A 1083 -31.47 6.86 6.71
C ARG A 1083 -30.41 7.96 6.58
N ASP A 1084 -30.77 9.12 6.05
CA ASP A 1084 -29.83 10.17 5.69
C ASP A 1084 -29.83 11.30 6.72
N LEU A 1085 -30.86 11.38 7.57
CA LEU A 1085 -31.11 12.57 8.40
C LEU A 1085 -31.44 12.30 9.87
N THR A 1086 -32.00 11.15 10.27
CA THR A 1086 -32.18 10.83 11.70
C THR A 1086 -30.82 10.64 12.41
N GLY A 1087 -30.81 10.36 13.72
CA GLY A 1087 -29.60 10.46 14.56
C GLY A 1087 -29.56 9.39 15.65
N ALA A 1088 -28.87 9.66 16.77
CA ALA A 1088 -28.78 8.70 17.89
C ALA A 1088 -30.11 8.48 18.65
N ASP A 1089 -31.17 9.20 18.28
CA ASP A 1089 -32.51 9.20 18.87
C ASP A 1089 -33.46 8.28 18.11
N TYR A 1090 -34.17 7.41 18.85
CA TYR A 1090 -35.18 6.53 18.26
C TYR A 1090 -36.46 7.33 17.92
N THR A 1091 -36.65 7.68 16.65
CA THR A 1091 -37.77 8.52 16.17
C THR A 1091 -39.02 7.75 15.73
N ALA A 1092 -38.98 6.43 15.60
CA ALA A 1092 -40.11 5.69 15.00
C ALA A 1092 -41.30 5.51 15.96
N ARG A 1093 -42.53 5.60 15.41
CA ARG A 1093 -43.79 5.69 16.17
C ARG A 1093 -44.12 4.41 16.97
N GLY A 1094 -44.53 4.57 18.23
CA GLY A 1094 -45.05 3.52 19.11
C GLY A 1094 -44.28 3.34 20.42
N PRO A 1095 -44.67 2.38 21.28
CA PRO A 1095 -43.94 2.07 22.50
C PRO A 1095 -42.62 1.35 22.19
N TYR A 1096 -41.62 1.61 23.01
CA TYR A 1096 -40.32 0.94 22.99
C TYR A 1096 -39.74 0.75 24.40
N LEU A 1097 -38.80 -0.18 24.51
CA LEU A 1097 -38.00 -0.47 25.70
C LEU A 1097 -36.55 -0.52 25.25
N ARG A 1098 -35.67 0.32 25.82
CA ARG A 1098 -34.25 0.38 25.47
C ARG A 1098 -33.39 0.01 26.68
N LEU A 1099 -32.34 -0.77 26.46
CA LEU A 1099 -31.36 -1.16 27.46
C LEU A 1099 -29.99 -0.67 27.01
N ARG A 1100 -29.41 0.30 27.72
CA ARG A 1100 -28.05 0.80 27.48
C ARG A 1100 -27.18 0.40 28.66
N PHE A 1101 -26.16 -0.40 28.39
CA PHE A 1101 -25.20 -0.88 29.38
C PHE A 1101 -23.80 -0.52 28.92
N LYS A 1102 -23.11 0.35 29.65
CA LYS A 1102 -21.67 0.54 29.48
C LYS A 1102 -20.95 -0.37 30.47
N PHE A 1103 -19.77 -0.85 30.11
CA PHE A 1103 -18.92 -1.61 31.02
C PHE A 1103 -17.45 -1.24 30.87
N ASP A 1104 -16.73 -1.35 31.97
CA ASP A 1104 -15.30 -1.09 32.08
C ASP A 1104 -14.63 -2.17 32.94
N GLU A 1105 -13.28 -2.22 33.00
CA GLU A 1105 -12.56 -3.20 33.84
C GLU A 1105 -12.79 -3.05 35.36
N ASN A 1106 -13.48 -1.98 35.78
CA ASN A 1106 -13.73 -1.63 37.16
C ASN A 1106 -15.20 -1.84 37.57
N LEU A 1107 -16.09 -2.19 36.63
CA LEU A 1107 -17.53 -2.40 36.84
C LEU A 1107 -17.84 -3.29 38.06
N PHE A 1108 -17.10 -4.39 38.22
CA PHE A 1108 -17.29 -5.34 39.32
C PHE A 1108 -16.46 -5.01 40.58
N LYS A 1109 -15.56 -4.03 40.50
CA LYS A 1109 -14.76 -3.52 41.63
C LYS A 1109 -15.50 -2.45 42.46
N GLY A 1110 -16.82 -2.31 42.30
CA GLY A 1110 -17.65 -1.30 42.99
C GLY A 1110 -17.67 -1.35 44.52
N LYS A 1111 -16.98 -2.31 45.16
CA LYS A 1111 -16.74 -2.38 46.62
C LYS A 1111 -15.39 -1.80 47.06
N ASP A 1112 -14.50 -1.47 46.12
CA ASP A 1112 -13.19 -0.86 46.39
C ASP A 1112 -13.34 0.66 46.52
N ALA A 1113 -12.98 1.23 47.67
CA ALA A 1113 -13.11 2.66 47.94
C ALA A 1113 -12.08 3.55 47.21
N THR A 1114 -11.03 2.96 46.63
CA THR A 1114 -10.09 3.70 45.76
C THR A 1114 -10.71 3.98 44.38
N ILE A 1115 -11.57 3.05 43.92
CA ILE A 1115 -12.23 3.05 42.61
C ILE A 1115 -13.63 3.67 42.70
N ASN A 1116 -14.49 3.12 43.55
CA ASN A 1116 -15.83 3.65 43.78
C ASN A 1116 -15.79 4.85 44.74
N ARG A 1117 -15.66 6.04 44.16
CA ARG A 1117 -15.66 7.34 44.87
C ARG A 1117 -16.97 7.69 45.59
N THR A 1118 -17.99 6.80 45.60
CA THR A 1118 -19.21 6.96 46.42
C THR A 1118 -19.14 6.24 47.77
N LEU A 1119 -18.14 5.37 47.98
CA LEU A 1119 -17.84 4.78 49.27
C LEU A 1119 -17.07 5.78 50.15
N ALA A 1120 -17.17 5.62 51.46
CA ALA A 1120 -16.26 6.29 52.38
C ALA A 1120 -14.83 5.79 52.10
N ARG A 1121 -13.87 6.72 51.97
CA ARG A 1121 -12.45 6.38 51.96
C ARG A 1121 -12.01 6.00 53.38
N PRO A 1122 -11.14 4.99 53.55
CA PRO A 1122 -10.44 4.75 54.80
C PRO A 1122 -9.46 5.91 55.11
#